data_AF-A0A2D3UM73-F1
#
_entry.id   AF-A0A2D3UM73-F1
#
_cell.length_a   1.000
_cell.length_b   1.000
_cell.length_c   1.000
_cell.angle_alpha   90.00
_cell.angle_beta   90.00
_cell.angle_gamma   90.00
#
_symmetry.space_group_name_H-M   'P 1'
#
loop_
_entity.id
_entity.type
_entity.pdbx_description
1 polymer ?
#
loop_
_entity_poly.entity_id
_entity_poly.type
_entity_poly.pdbx_seq_one_letter_code
_entity_poly.pdbx_strand_id
1 'polypeptide(L)'
;MPGDRMLGTLLRALQTYTQQEDTPRLFGTASSLLTTLNNPLNVTLLTTQLLSAPAPERTLPKDDWIRAVVSGADEHSPRWRHLLVIAGLLLGFGPAEDEYLSSSMRSTLENALVNATNLALQETLDDDELGLSTIALVVNHCFSSLSDHARSSLDYNTLLPVLMRSTFHSAHGLRSAYFLGALDRDVQAAPNAKLNWSEQSGSFQEIKEMLSSPLVSSLGPLSRLIGHSLEQVQDSRLVTAALDDLEIFTKTLLTQWRLNKLAGIEQVEQGEHLDEATLNTTLPALWKLLQPVMFASVIIMRSILGRILGDGALACDDVAPKLARQTLLILRSLYFITTRQGVATFSQYNFVYCAAIDILNAYSMSVQHFLREIQPLQLGSVAQHPLDRNLDLFFLNTSEHFTLILPPHMTAELLVPTVTSYLAAGGKGPLLEIYEAAHSVTLSIFSSPQNSTATIENLPFYVDSLFRVFPKNLSARQFRLAFKTLLKLTSPPSELAVSQPLMPAILLELLHSRSQQASTTPIPIHPGSPEADIELPVPLSEQAVLTLTLLDTLTQIPLELLDEWLPIAADMVHDVQDQDMREHCKEHFWQILVGGELDPERSRLCHAWWSTAGGRAWVLYGRREEEGRGKEDDDGGEPMMSGALPDRNGESKL
;
A
#
# COMPACT_ATOMS: atom_id res chain seq x y z
N MET A 1 -55.85 16.43 10.21
CA MET A 1 -54.78 17.46 10.32
C MET A 1 -54.80 18.10 11.71
N PRO A 2 -54.37 17.40 12.78
CA PRO A 2 -54.10 18.04 14.08
C PRO A 2 -52.89 18.99 14.03
N GLY A 3 -51.87 18.65 13.23
CA GLY A 3 -50.64 19.45 13.08
C GLY A 3 -50.83 20.86 12.53
N ASP A 4 -51.65 21.08 11.50
CA ASP A 4 -51.89 22.43 10.94
C ASP A 4 -52.64 23.37 11.89
N ARG A 5 -53.54 22.82 12.72
CA ARG A 5 -54.19 23.58 13.79
C ARG A 5 -53.22 23.95 14.89
N MET A 6 -52.33 23.03 15.29
CA MET A 6 -51.28 23.30 16.27
C MET A 6 -50.27 24.31 15.75
N LEU A 7 -49.83 24.18 14.49
CA LEU A 7 -48.96 25.14 13.81
C LEU A 7 -49.60 26.54 13.76
N GLY A 8 -50.86 26.64 13.35
CA GLY A 8 -51.58 27.91 13.31
C GLY A 8 -51.76 28.55 14.70
N THR A 9 -51.94 27.73 15.74
CA THR A 9 -52.06 28.20 17.14
C THR A 9 -50.70 28.66 17.68
N LEU A 10 -49.65 27.91 17.38
CA LEU A 10 -48.28 28.21 17.77
C LEU A 10 -47.74 29.48 17.09
N LEU A 11 -47.92 29.60 15.77
CA LEU A 11 -47.48 30.80 15.03
C LEU A 11 -48.17 32.06 15.54
N ARG A 12 -49.46 31.96 15.89
CA ARG A 12 -50.22 33.06 16.48
C ARG A 12 -49.72 33.39 17.90
N ALA A 13 -49.33 32.39 18.68
CA ALA A 13 -48.71 32.59 19.99
C ALA A 13 -47.32 33.25 19.87
N LEU A 14 -46.45 32.76 18.98
CA LEU A 14 -45.11 33.32 18.71
C LEU A 14 -45.16 34.80 18.27
N GLN A 15 -46.21 35.21 17.57
CA GLN A 15 -46.42 36.59 17.11
C GLN A 15 -46.98 37.54 18.18
N THR A 16 -47.54 37.02 19.28
CA THR A 16 -48.31 37.83 20.25
C THR A 16 -47.77 37.82 21.69
N TYR A 17 -46.80 36.96 22.03
CA TYR A 17 -46.45 36.68 23.43
C TYR A 17 -45.27 37.47 23.99
N THR A 18 -45.36 37.88 25.27
CA THR A 18 -44.37 38.72 25.98
C THR A 18 -44.03 38.23 27.40
N GLN A 19 -44.59 37.12 27.90
CA GLN A 19 -44.38 36.64 29.28
C GLN A 19 -43.50 35.38 29.39
N GLN A 20 -42.69 35.33 30.46
CA GLN A 20 -41.55 34.42 30.68
C GLN A 20 -41.95 32.96 31.00
N GLU A 21 -43.11 32.73 31.63
CA GLU A 21 -43.49 31.40 32.16
C GLU A 21 -43.94 30.37 31.10
N ASP A 22 -44.55 30.80 29.99
CA ASP A 22 -45.03 29.88 28.92
C ASP A 22 -44.03 29.70 27.77
N THR A 23 -42.95 30.49 27.76
CA THR A 23 -41.91 30.42 26.72
C THR A 23 -41.28 29.02 26.57
N PRO A 24 -40.92 28.29 27.65
CA PRO A 24 -40.41 26.92 27.50
C PRO A 24 -41.46 25.95 26.93
N ARG A 25 -42.75 26.15 27.24
CA ARG A 25 -43.84 25.33 26.69
C ARG A 25 -44.04 25.60 25.19
N LEU A 26 -44.02 26.86 24.79
CA LEU A 26 -44.11 27.27 23.39
C LEU A 26 -42.91 26.78 22.58
N PHE A 27 -41.70 26.84 23.13
CA PHE A 27 -40.50 26.31 22.48
C PHE A 27 -40.49 24.79 22.40
N GLY A 28 -40.90 24.08 23.45
CA GLY A 28 -41.06 22.63 23.40
C GLY A 28 -42.08 22.23 22.33
N THR A 29 -43.19 22.97 22.25
CA THR A 29 -44.22 22.77 21.21
C THR A 29 -43.71 23.11 19.81
N ALA A 30 -42.90 24.17 19.66
CA ALA A 30 -42.31 24.57 18.39
C ALA A 30 -41.24 23.60 17.91
N SER A 31 -40.43 23.07 18.82
CA SER A 31 -39.41 22.06 18.53
C SER A 31 -40.07 20.73 18.16
N SER A 32 -41.09 20.30 18.90
CA SER A 32 -41.92 19.13 18.55
C SER A 32 -42.61 19.30 17.19
N LEU A 33 -43.07 20.51 16.86
CA LEU A 33 -43.62 20.80 15.53
C LEU A 33 -42.53 20.78 14.44
N LEU A 34 -41.34 21.34 14.70
CA LEU A 34 -40.22 21.28 13.75
C LEU A 34 -39.78 19.85 13.47
N THR A 35 -39.78 18.97 14.48
CA THR A 35 -39.41 17.57 14.31
C THR A 35 -40.52 16.74 13.66
N THR A 36 -41.77 17.22 13.60
CA THR A 36 -42.91 16.50 13.00
C THR A 36 -43.30 17.01 11.61
N LEU A 37 -42.92 18.23 11.23
CA LEU A 37 -43.26 18.83 9.94
C LEU A 37 -42.43 18.23 8.78
N ASN A 38 -43.12 17.74 7.75
CA ASN A 38 -42.50 17.23 6.51
C ASN A 38 -42.52 18.26 5.36
N ASN A 39 -43.27 19.36 5.47
CA ASN A 39 -43.40 20.37 4.41
C ASN A 39 -42.31 21.46 4.56
N PRO A 40 -41.41 21.64 3.57
CA PRO A 40 -40.29 22.58 3.65
C PRO A 40 -40.72 24.04 3.83
N LEU A 41 -41.88 24.44 3.31
CA LEU A 41 -42.41 25.80 3.52
C LEU A 41 -42.85 26.01 4.97
N ASN A 42 -43.44 25.00 5.60
CA ASN A 42 -43.86 25.08 7.00
C ASN A 42 -42.64 25.07 7.93
N VAL A 43 -41.62 24.26 7.62
CA VAL A 43 -40.35 24.25 8.34
C VAL A 43 -39.69 25.62 8.26
N THR A 44 -39.56 26.17 7.05
CA THR A 44 -38.95 27.49 6.81
C THR A 44 -39.73 28.60 7.52
N LEU A 45 -41.06 28.57 7.43
CA LEU A 45 -41.92 29.58 8.06
C LEU A 45 -41.83 29.52 9.59
N LEU A 46 -41.84 28.31 10.17
CA LEU A 46 -41.73 28.13 11.60
C LEU A 46 -40.33 28.52 12.12
N THR A 47 -39.25 28.12 11.43
CA THR A 47 -37.88 28.55 11.78
C THR A 47 -37.71 30.05 11.64
N THR A 48 -38.22 30.67 10.57
CA THR A 48 -38.12 32.12 10.37
C THR A 48 -38.85 32.88 11.48
N GLN A 49 -40.04 32.42 11.88
CA GLN A 49 -40.81 33.04 12.97
C GLN A 49 -40.16 32.81 14.34
N LEU A 50 -39.56 31.65 14.58
CA LEU A 50 -38.75 31.37 15.78
C LEU A 50 -37.54 32.31 15.88
N LEU A 51 -36.84 32.53 14.76
CA LEU A 51 -35.65 33.39 14.69
C LEU A 51 -36.00 34.88 14.72
N SER A 52 -37.18 35.26 14.20
CA SER A 52 -37.65 36.65 14.13
C SER A 52 -38.47 37.09 15.34
N ALA A 53 -38.87 36.16 16.20
CA ALA A 53 -39.54 36.47 17.46
C ALA A 53 -38.61 37.34 18.35
N PRO A 54 -39.17 38.26 19.18
CA PRO A 54 -38.37 39.14 20.03
C PRO A 54 -37.34 38.32 20.83
N ALA A 55 -36.06 38.64 20.64
CA ALA A 55 -34.90 37.80 20.92
C ALA A 55 -35.05 36.84 22.14
N PRO A 56 -34.97 35.51 21.93
CA PRO A 56 -35.07 34.50 23.00
C PRO A 56 -33.92 34.59 24.02
N GLU A 57 -32.78 35.18 23.65
CA GLU A 57 -31.63 35.38 24.53
C GLU A 57 -31.91 36.31 25.72
N ARG A 58 -32.98 37.12 25.68
CA ARG A 58 -33.31 38.06 26.77
C ARG A 58 -34.31 37.53 27.78
N THR A 59 -34.98 36.40 27.51
CA THR A 59 -36.14 35.94 28.32
C THR A 59 -35.94 34.57 28.99
N LEU A 60 -35.08 33.69 28.45
CA LEU A 60 -34.71 32.42 29.10
C LEU A 60 -33.19 32.32 29.28
N PRO A 61 -32.71 31.87 30.46
CA PRO A 61 -31.33 31.45 30.62
C PRO A 61 -30.97 30.38 29.58
N LYS A 62 -29.76 30.47 29.02
CA LYS A 62 -29.25 29.58 27.97
C LYS A 62 -29.49 28.09 28.25
N ASP A 63 -29.16 27.65 29.46
CA ASP A 63 -29.29 26.25 29.86
C ASP A 63 -30.76 25.78 29.93
N ASP A 64 -31.69 26.68 30.27
CA ASP A 64 -33.11 26.38 30.32
C ASP A 64 -33.73 26.35 28.91
N TRP A 65 -33.23 27.21 28.01
CA TRP A 65 -33.58 27.14 26.59
C TRP A 65 -33.13 25.82 25.96
N ILE A 66 -31.89 25.39 26.22
CA ILE A 66 -31.38 24.09 25.73
C ILE A 66 -32.26 22.94 26.23
N ARG A 67 -32.57 22.92 27.53
CA ARG A 67 -33.45 21.90 28.11
C ARG A 67 -34.83 21.90 27.46
N ALA A 68 -35.43 23.06 27.23
CA ALA A 68 -36.74 23.17 26.59
C ALA A 68 -36.73 22.63 25.15
N VAL A 69 -35.68 22.88 24.38
CA VAL A 69 -35.52 22.34 23.02
C VAL A 69 -35.37 20.82 23.04
N VAL A 70 -34.51 20.28 23.91
CA VAL A 70 -34.33 18.83 24.07
C VAL A 70 -35.62 18.15 24.54
N SER A 71 -36.36 18.75 25.48
CA SER A 71 -37.67 18.23 25.93
C SER A 71 -38.76 18.29 24.86
N GLY A 72 -38.62 19.18 23.87
CA GLY A 72 -39.52 19.24 22.72
C GLY A 72 -39.29 18.11 21.70
N ALA A 73 -38.18 17.38 21.79
CA ALA A 73 -37.94 16.16 21.02
C ALA A 73 -38.65 14.98 21.70
N ASP A 74 -39.98 14.97 21.61
CA ASP A 74 -40.88 14.05 22.31
C ASP A 74 -41.30 12.84 21.46
N GLU A 75 -42.15 11.97 21.99
CA GLU A 75 -42.55 10.70 21.35
C GLU A 75 -43.33 10.88 20.03
N HIS A 76 -43.70 12.11 19.67
CA HIS A 76 -44.44 12.40 18.44
C HIS A 76 -43.55 12.45 17.19
N SER A 77 -42.23 12.48 17.34
CA SER A 77 -41.27 12.39 16.23
C SER A 77 -40.35 11.17 16.35
N PRO A 78 -39.92 10.58 15.21
CA PRO A 78 -38.98 9.47 15.25
C PRO A 78 -37.64 9.91 15.86
N ARG A 79 -37.02 9.01 16.63
CA ARG A 79 -35.81 9.31 17.42
C ARG A 79 -34.63 9.80 16.58
N TRP A 80 -34.50 9.35 15.34
CA TRP A 80 -33.44 9.82 14.44
C TRP A 80 -33.56 11.33 14.14
N ARG A 81 -34.74 11.94 14.24
CA ARG A 81 -34.90 13.41 14.13
C ARG A 81 -34.45 14.15 15.38
N HIS A 82 -34.52 13.50 16.53
CA HIS A 82 -34.04 14.09 17.79
C HIS A 82 -32.53 14.28 17.74
N LEU A 83 -31.83 13.34 17.07
CA LEU A 83 -30.40 13.45 16.81
C LEU A 83 -30.03 14.74 16.11
N LEU A 84 -30.77 15.15 15.07
CA LEU A 84 -30.50 16.39 14.34
C LEU A 84 -30.56 17.63 15.25
N VAL A 85 -31.56 17.69 16.13
CA VAL A 85 -31.74 18.82 17.05
C VAL A 85 -30.64 18.84 18.11
N ILE A 86 -30.38 17.70 18.75
CA ILE A 86 -29.38 17.60 19.84
C ILE A 86 -27.97 17.82 19.28
N ALA A 87 -27.65 17.23 18.12
CA ALA A 87 -26.38 17.43 17.44
C ALA A 87 -26.19 18.88 16.97
N GLY A 88 -27.26 19.49 16.44
CA GLY A 88 -27.23 20.90 16.05
C GLY A 88 -26.89 21.82 17.22
N LEU A 89 -27.43 21.55 18.41
CA LEU A 89 -27.08 22.25 19.64
C LEU A 89 -25.62 22.01 20.05
N LEU A 90 -25.19 20.74 20.05
CA LEU A 90 -23.83 20.36 20.47
C LEU A 90 -22.75 20.97 19.56
N LEU A 91 -22.93 20.88 18.24
CA LEU A 91 -22.01 21.45 17.25
C LEU A 91 -22.11 22.98 17.20
N GLY A 92 -23.31 23.54 17.32
CA GLY A 92 -23.55 24.98 17.25
C GLY A 92 -22.91 25.76 18.41
N PHE A 93 -22.76 25.14 19.58
CA PHE A 93 -22.03 25.71 20.72
C PHE A 93 -20.54 25.36 20.74
N GLY A 94 -20.00 24.79 19.66
CA GLY A 94 -18.56 24.61 19.48
C GLY A 94 -17.92 23.53 20.37
N PRO A 95 -16.59 23.38 20.30
CA PRO A 95 -15.82 22.46 21.14
C PRO A 95 -15.84 22.86 22.62
N ALA A 96 -15.45 21.92 23.49
CA ALA A 96 -15.43 22.13 24.94
C ALA A 96 -14.47 23.24 25.38
N GLU A 97 -13.44 23.52 24.57
CA GLU A 97 -12.39 24.51 24.85
C GLU A 97 -12.89 25.96 24.74
N ASP A 98 -13.96 26.21 23.99
CA ASP A 98 -14.39 27.57 23.68
C ASP A 98 -15.32 28.20 24.76
N GLU A 99 -15.44 27.57 25.93
CA GLU A 99 -16.23 28.02 27.10
C GLU A 99 -17.71 28.43 26.85
N TYR A 100 -18.30 28.10 25.69
CA TYR A 100 -19.67 28.49 25.39
C TYR A 100 -20.72 27.76 26.25
N LEU A 101 -20.46 26.54 26.71
CA LEU A 101 -21.39 25.75 27.53
C LEU A 101 -20.78 25.44 28.89
N SER A 102 -21.62 25.41 29.93
CA SER A 102 -21.21 24.84 31.22
C SER A 102 -20.87 23.36 31.03
N SER A 103 -19.85 22.87 31.74
CA SER A 103 -19.44 21.44 31.67
C SER A 103 -20.60 20.49 31.96
N SER A 104 -21.47 20.86 32.90
CA SER A 104 -22.71 20.13 33.22
C SER A 104 -23.69 20.08 32.05
N MET A 105 -23.93 21.20 31.36
CA MET A 105 -24.86 21.23 30.24
C MET A 105 -24.31 20.48 29.02
N ARG A 106 -23.00 20.59 28.76
CA ARG A 106 -22.35 19.80 27.71
C ARG A 106 -22.49 18.30 27.98
N SER A 107 -22.20 17.84 29.20
CA SER A 107 -22.39 16.45 29.58
C SER A 107 -23.86 16.00 29.43
N THR A 108 -24.81 16.88 29.75
CA THR A 108 -26.25 16.61 29.57
C THR A 108 -26.59 16.41 28.08
N LEU A 109 -26.06 17.27 27.19
CA LEU A 109 -26.26 17.15 25.75
C LEU A 109 -25.58 15.92 25.14
N GLU A 110 -24.36 15.60 25.57
CA GLU A 110 -23.65 14.39 25.14
C GLU A 110 -24.43 13.13 25.51
N ASN A 111 -24.88 13.03 26.78
CA ASN A 111 -25.70 11.91 27.25
C ASN A 111 -27.04 11.84 26.53
N ALA A 112 -27.68 12.99 26.26
CA ALA A 112 -28.91 13.05 25.49
C ALA A 112 -28.70 12.56 24.04
N LEU A 113 -27.58 12.91 23.41
CA LEU A 113 -27.24 12.46 22.06
C LEU A 113 -27.04 10.95 22.04
N VAL A 114 -26.23 10.41 22.94
CA VAL A 114 -25.96 8.96 23.04
C VAL A 114 -27.25 8.17 23.28
N ASN A 115 -28.09 8.61 24.22
CA ASN A 115 -29.37 7.97 24.49
C ASN A 115 -30.31 8.03 23.27
N ALA A 116 -30.38 9.18 22.60
CA ALA A 116 -31.16 9.32 21.38
C ALA A 116 -30.60 8.44 20.25
N THR A 117 -29.28 8.25 20.17
CA THR A 117 -28.63 7.39 19.16
C THR A 117 -29.00 5.94 19.40
N ASN A 118 -28.83 5.44 20.62
CA ASN A 118 -29.14 4.06 20.97
C ASN A 118 -30.64 3.75 20.76
N LEU A 119 -31.54 4.68 21.12
CA LEU A 119 -32.98 4.53 20.84
C LEU A 119 -33.29 4.58 19.35
N ALA A 120 -32.66 5.48 18.59
CA ALA A 120 -32.85 5.57 17.14
C ALA A 120 -32.38 4.30 16.42
N LEU A 121 -31.29 3.68 16.87
CA LEU A 121 -30.80 2.41 16.32
C LEU A 121 -31.77 1.25 16.56
N GLN A 122 -32.55 1.28 17.65
CA GLN A 122 -33.53 0.24 17.98
C GLN A 122 -34.89 0.45 17.29
N GLU A 123 -35.33 1.71 17.15
CA GLU A 123 -36.67 2.04 16.66
C GLU A 123 -36.73 2.27 15.15
N THR A 124 -35.61 2.61 14.49
CA THR A 124 -35.59 2.88 13.05
C THR A 124 -35.69 1.57 12.27
N LEU A 125 -36.68 1.48 11.38
CA LEU A 125 -36.88 0.31 10.55
C LEU A 125 -35.74 0.14 9.54
N ASP A 126 -35.43 -1.11 9.20
CA ASP A 126 -34.39 -1.43 8.24
C ASP A 126 -34.65 -0.86 6.83
N ASP A 127 -35.88 -0.53 6.47
CA ASP A 127 -36.24 0.08 5.19
C ASP A 127 -36.25 1.62 5.21
N ASP A 128 -36.13 2.26 6.38
CA ASP A 128 -36.01 3.72 6.53
C ASP A 128 -34.55 4.17 6.27
N GLU A 129 -34.16 4.13 4.99
CA GLU A 129 -32.82 4.48 4.53
C GLU A 129 -32.40 5.91 4.93
N LEU A 130 -33.36 6.85 4.94
CA LEU A 130 -33.11 8.23 5.32
C LEU A 130 -32.83 8.34 6.82
N GLY A 131 -33.61 7.64 7.65
CA GLY A 131 -33.37 7.56 9.09
C GLY A 131 -31.98 6.99 9.41
N LEU A 132 -31.64 5.83 8.83
CA LEU A 132 -30.34 5.17 9.03
C LEU A 132 -29.16 6.04 8.58
N SER A 133 -29.27 6.64 7.39
CA SER A 133 -28.24 7.55 6.86
C SER A 133 -28.07 8.80 7.75
N THR A 134 -29.17 9.31 8.32
CA THR A 134 -29.15 10.45 9.24
C THR A 134 -28.44 10.09 10.54
N ILE A 135 -28.69 8.90 11.10
CA ILE A 135 -27.98 8.42 12.30
C ILE A 135 -26.47 8.37 12.02
N ALA A 136 -26.07 7.72 10.92
CA ALA A 136 -24.66 7.60 10.55
C ALA A 136 -23.98 8.96 10.38
N LEU A 137 -24.64 9.88 9.67
CA LEU A 137 -24.13 11.24 9.44
C LEU A 137 -23.96 12.02 10.74
N VAL A 138 -25.00 12.05 11.58
CA VAL A 138 -25.00 12.83 12.83
C VAL A 138 -23.93 12.31 13.78
N VAL A 139 -23.86 10.99 13.97
CA VAL A 139 -22.83 10.38 14.83
C VAL A 139 -21.45 10.70 14.28
N ASN A 140 -21.20 10.56 12.97
CA ASN A 140 -19.91 10.88 12.36
C ASN A 140 -19.46 12.33 12.63
N HIS A 141 -20.35 13.31 12.48
CA HIS A 141 -19.99 14.71 12.75
C HIS A 141 -19.79 15.02 14.23
N CYS A 142 -20.56 14.39 15.12
CA CYS A 142 -20.48 14.66 16.56
C CYS A 142 -19.38 13.87 17.26
N PHE A 143 -18.92 12.75 16.69
CA PHE A 143 -18.07 11.77 17.38
C PHE A 143 -16.78 12.38 17.97
N SER A 144 -16.13 13.28 17.21
CA SER A 144 -14.92 13.99 17.65
C SER A 144 -15.17 14.94 18.83
N SER A 145 -16.40 15.44 18.98
CA SER A 145 -16.81 16.38 20.03
C SER A 145 -17.30 15.70 21.30
N LEU A 146 -17.56 14.39 21.26
CA LEU A 146 -17.99 13.60 22.42
C LEU A 146 -16.81 13.29 23.36
N SER A 147 -17.07 13.32 24.67
CA SER A 147 -16.14 12.78 25.67
C SER A 147 -15.97 11.27 25.53
N ASP A 148 -14.85 10.73 26.01
CA ASP A 148 -14.59 9.28 25.96
C ASP A 148 -15.64 8.47 26.74
N HIS A 149 -16.18 9.05 27.81
CA HIS A 149 -17.29 8.43 28.55
C HIS A 149 -18.56 8.32 27.69
N ALA A 150 -18.94 9.41 27.01
CA ALA A 150 -20.10 9.40 26.11
C ALA A 150 -19.89 8.42 24.94
N ARG A 151 -18.69 8.39 24.34
CA ARG A 151 -18.35 7.42 23.28
C ARG A 151 -18.54 5.98 23.76
N SER A 152 -18.00 5.63 24.92
CA SER A 152 -18.10 4.27 25.48
C SER A 152 -19.53 3.80 25.76
N SER A 153 -20.50 4.72 25.81
CA SER A 153 -21.91 4.43 26.10
C SER A 153 -22.76 4.21 24.84
N LEU A 154 -22.18 4.34 23.64
CA LEU A 154 -22.84 4.00 22.38
C LEU A 154 -22.95 2.48 22.22
N ASP A 155 -24.09 2.01 21.72
CA ASP A 155 -24.28 0.60 21.38
C ASP A 155 -23.63 0.28 20.02
N TYR A 156 -22.35 -0.10 20.07
CA TYR A 156 -21.58 -0.41 18.86
C TYR A 156 -22.08 -1.66 18.10
N ASN A 157 -22.77 -2.59 18.77
CA ASN A 157 -23.27 -3.80 18.12
C ASN A 157 -24.41 -3.47 17.13
N THR A 158 -25.23 -2.46 17.44
CA THR A 158 -26.29 -1.97 16.56
C THR A 158 -25.82 -0.85 15.64
N LEU A 159 -24.86 -0.02 16.09
CA LEU A 159 -24.32 1.07 15.30
C LEU A 159 -23.47 0.59 14.10
N LEU A 160 -22.62 -0.43 14.28
CA LEU A 160 -21.71 -0.89 13.22
C LEU A 160 -22.46 -1.31 11.94
N PRO A 161 -23.51 -2.17 12.00
CA PRO A 161 -24.30 -2.51 10.81
C PRO A 161 -24.90 -1.29 10.10
N VAL A 162 -25.40 -0.31 10.86
CA VAL A 162 -25.99 0.92 10.30
C VAL A 162 -24.93 1.76 9.58
N LEU A 163 -23.72 1.88 10.15
CA LEU A 163 -22.61 2.59 9.53
C LEU A 163 -22.14 1.89 8.25
N MET A 164 -21.94 0.57 8.28
CA MET A 164 -21.55 -0.22 7.10
C MET A 164 -22.60 -0.08 5.99
N ARG A 165 -23.87 -0.26 6.33
CA ARG A 165 -24.99 -0.17 5.38
C ARG A 165 -25.14 1.22 4.77
N SER A 166 -25.13 2.26 5.61
CA SER A 166 -25.26 3.65 5.14
C SER A 166 -24.09 4.04 4.24
N THR A 167 -22.88 3.55 4.53
CA THR A 167 -21.67 3.88 3.76
C THR A 167 -21.63 3.15 2.43
N PHE A 168 -21.77 1.82 2.44
CA PHE A 168 -21.49 0.99 1.26
C PHE A 168 -22.71 0.74 0.39
N HIS A 169 -23.91 0.67 0.97
CA HIS A 169 -25.10 0.17 0.27
C HIS A 169 -26.14 1.25 -0.03
N SER A 170 -26.20 2.33 0.75
CA SER A 170 -27.22 3.36 0.56
C SER A 170 -27.08 4.13 -0.77
N ALA A 171 -28.20 4.66 -1.26
CA ALA A 171 -28.33 5.57 -2.39
C ALA A 171 -27.55 6.88 -2.17
N HIS A 172 -27.37 7.29 -0.91
CA HIS A 172 -26.58 8.45 -0.51
C HIS A 172 -25.10 8.11 -0.22
N GLY A 173 -24.74 6.83 -0.19
CA GLY A 173 -23.38 6.33 0.01
C GLY A 173 -22.76 5.86 -1.31
N LEU A 174 -22.14 4.67 -1.27
CA LEU A 174 -21.38 4.10 -2.40
C LEU A 174 -22.19 3.15 -3.28
N ARG A 175 -23.52 3.02 -3.05
CA ARG A 175 -24.47 2.32 -3.93
C ARG A 175 -24.04 0.91 -4.34
N SER A 176 -23.41 0.17 -3.42
CA SER A 176 -22.86 -1.17 -3.65
C SER A 176 -21.92 -1.25 -4.87
N ALA A 177 -21.23 -0.15 -5.19
CA ALA A 177 -20.32 -0.01 -6.34
C ALA A 177 -20.97 -0.10 -7.74
N TYR A 178 -22.30 -0.20 -7.86
CA TYR A 178 -22.97 -0.36 -9.16
C TYR A 178 -22.84 0.85 -10.10
N PHE A 179 -22.55 2.03 -9.56
CA PHE A 179 -22.33 3.26 -10.34
C PHE A 179 -21.20 3.12 -11.39
N LEU A 180 -20.19 2.27 -11.12
CA LEU A 180 -19.09 2.04 -12.08
C LEU A 180 -19.57 1.36 -13.36
N GLY A 181 -20.58 0.50 -13.28
CA GLY A 181 -21.11 -0.21 -14.45
C GLY A 181 -21.87 0.71 -15.41
N ALA A 182 -22.45 1.80 -14.88
CA ALA A 182 -23.18 2.78 -15.67
C ALA A 182 -22.27 3.55 -16.63
N LEU A 183 -21.00 3.73 -16.26
CA LEU A 183 -19.99 4.43 -17.07
C LEU A 183 -19.85 3.84 -18.48
N ASP A 184 -19.84 2.51 -18.61
CA ASP A 184 -19.56 1.87 -19.90
C ASP A 184 -20.55 2.28 -21.01
N ARG A 185 -21.81 2.54 -20.63
CA ARG A 185 -22.87 2.96 -21.58
C ARG A 185 -22.61 4.34 -22.16
N ASP A 186 -21.99 5.22 -21.37
CA ASP A 186 -21.75 6.61 -21.73
C ASP A 186 -20.34 6.85 -22.30
N VAL A 187 -19.40 5.91 -22.07
CA VAL A 187 -18.08 5.92 -22.71
C VAL A 187 -18.23 5.44 -24.15
N GLN A 188 -18.15 6.39 -25.10
CA GLN A 188 -18.37 6.14 -26.53
C GLN A 188 -17.13 6.50 -27.35
N ALA A 189 -16.99 5.87 -28.52
CA ALA A 189 -15.95 6.24 -29.48
C ALA A 189 -16.32 7.57 -30.16
N ALA A 190 -15.46 8.57 -30.00
CA ALA A 190 -15.55 9.84 -30.69
C ALA A 190 -15.10 9.71 -32.16
N PRO A 191 -15.40 10.69 -33.03
CA PRO A 191 -15.07 10.63 -34.47
C PRO A 191 -13.57 10.48 -34.78
N ASN A 192 -12.71 10.85 -33.83
CA ASN A 192 -11.25 10.71 -33.91
C ASN A 192 -10.74 9.33 -33.43
N ALA A 193 -11.63 8.34 -33.28
CA ALA A 193 -11.36 7.01 -32.73
C ALA A 193 -10.88 6.97 -31.26
N LYS A 194 -10.87 8.12 -30.56
CA LYS A 194 -10.62 8.17 -29.12
C LYS A 194 -11.89 7.89 -28.33
N LEU A 195 -11.78 7.37 -27.12
CA LEU A 195 -12.93 7.28 -26.21
C LEU A 195 -13.23 8.65 -25.61
N ASN A 196 -14.50 9.00 -25.63
CA ASN A 196 -15.06 10.18 -24.98
C ASN A 196 -16.07 9.73 -23.92
N TRP A 197 -15.90 10.27 -22.72
CA TRP A 197 -16.84 10.24 -21.64
C TRP A 197 -17.22 11.69 -21.31
N SER A 198 -18.34 12.14 -21.88
CA SER A 198 -18.80 13.52 -21.82
C SER A 198 -19.25 13.94 -20.41
N GLU A 199 -18.95 15.19 -20.04
CA GLU A 199 -19.45 15.80 -18.80
C GLU A 199 -20.99 15.92 -18.75
N GLN A 200 -21.66 15.82 -19.90
CA GLN A 200 -23.12 15.88 -19.98
C GLN A 200 -23.78 14.52 -19.79
N SER A 201 -23.00 13.45 -19.65
CA SER A 201 -23.52 12.09 -19.53
C SER A 201 -24.18 11.84 -18.18
N GLY A 202 -25.16 10.95 -18.14
CA GLY A 202 -25.88 10.60 -16.91
C GLY A 202 -24.95 9.99 -15.86
N SER A 203 -24.04 9.10 -16.28
CA SER A 203 -23.05 8.50 -15.40
C SER A 203 -22.07 9.51 -14.79
N PHE A 204 -21.67 10.56 -15.53
CA PHE A 204 -20.81 11.60 -14.95
C PHE A 204 -21.56 12.47 -13.94
N GLN A 205 -22.82 12.81 -14.23
CA GLN A 205 -23.66 13.53 -13.25
C GLN A 205 -23.87 12.69 -11.99
N GLU A 206 -24.03 11.37 -12.11
CA GLU A 206 -24.12 10.45 -10.98
C GLU A 206 -22.86 10.50 -10.10
N ILE A 207 -21.66 10.45 -10.71
CA ILE A 207 -20.39 10.59 -9.98
C ILE A 207 -20.31 11.92 -9.25
N LYS A 208 -20.74 13.01 -9.90
CA LYS A 208 -20.73 14.35 -9.30
C LYS A 208 -21.70 14.46 -8.12
N GLU A 209 -22.90 13.89 -8.25
CA GLU A 209 -23.87 13.80 -7.16
C GLU A 209 -23.29 13.01 -5.98
N MET A 210 -22.67 11.86 -6.24
CA MET A 210 -22.02 11.05 -5.21
C MET A 210 -20.90 11.83 -4.50
N LEU A 211 -20.02 12.50 -5.24
CA LEU A 211 -18.96 13.34 -4.65
C LEU A 211 -19.50 14.48 -3.80
N SER A 212 -20.69 15.00 -4.12
CA SER A 212 -21.37 16.03 -3.33
C SER A 212 -22.13 15.48 -2.12
N SER A 213 -22.31 14.16 -2.03
CA SER A 213 -23.04 13.55 -0.93
C SER A 213 -22.30 13.76 0.40
N PRO A 214 -22.99 14.15 1.48
CA PRO A 214 -22.39 14.32 2.79
C PRO A 214 -21.67 13.07 3.31
N LEU A 215 -22.20 11.86 3.07
CA LEU A 215 -21.56 10.61 3.51
C LEU A 215 -20.25 10.33 2.77
N VAL A 216 -20.22 10.55 1.45
CA VAL A 216 -19.03 10.32 0.61
C VAL A 216 -17.98 11.40 0.87
N SER A 217 -18.38 12.66 1.01
CA SER A 217 -17.45 13.76 1.32
C SER A 217 -16.78 13.60 2.69
N SER A 218 -17.43 12.92 3.63
CA SER A 218 -16.94 12.63 4.98
C SER A 218 -16.44 11.19 5.16
N LEU A 219 -16.15 10.48 4.06
CA LEU A 219 -15.78 9.07 4.08
C LEU A 219 -14.52 8.77 4.91
N GLY A 220 -13.56 9.71 4.95
CA GLY A 220 -12.37 9.63 5.80
C GLY A 220 -12.73 9.49 7.30
N PRO A 221 -13.34 10.51 7.93
CA PRO A 221 -13.85 10.41 9.30
C PRO A 221 -14.79 9.23 9.53
N LEU A 222 -15.70 8.95 8.58
CA LEU A 222 -16.67 7.87 8.68
C LEU A 222 -16.00 6.50 8.76
N SER A 223 -14.97 6.26 7.95
CA SER A 223 -14.18 5.02 8.01
C SER A 223 -13.44 4.84 9.34
N ARG A 224 -13.00 5.93 9.99
CA ARG A 224 -12.41 5.86 11.33
C ARG A 224 -13.45 5.57 12.40
N LEU A 225 -14.66 6.12 12.27
CA LEU A 225 -15.78 5.78 13.16
C LEU A 225 -16.18 4.30 13.02
N ILE A 226 -16.24 3.78 11.79
CA ILE A 226 -16.45 2.35 11.53
C ILE A 226 -15.32 1.53 12.17
N GLY A 227 -14.06 1.92 11.95
CA GLY A 227 -12.90 1.25 12.54
C GLY A 227 -12.93 1.23 14.07
N HIS A 228 -13.26 2.36 14.69
CA HIS A 228 -13.47 2.42 16.13
C HIS A 228 -14.64 1.54 16.59
N SER A 229 -15.73 1.51 15.83
CA SER A 229 -16.88 0.65 16.16
C SER A 229 -16.50 -0.83 16.13
N LEU A 230 -15.73 -1.26 15.12
CA LEU A 230 -15.17 -2.62 15.03
C LEU A 230 -14.28 -2.96 16.23
N GLU A 231 -13.51 -2.00 16.73
CA GLU A 231 -12.65 -2.17 17.90
C GLU A 231 -13.46 -2.29 19.21
N GLN A 232 -14.65 -1.70 19.29
CA GLN A 232 -15.48 -1.66 20.51
C GLN A 232 -16.62 -2.69 20.54
N VAL A 233 -16.99 -3.26 19.40
CA VAL A 233 -18.02 -4.30 19.31
C VAL A 233 -17.72 -5.49 20.22
N GLN A 234 -18.77 -6.04 20.84
CA GLN A 234 -18.68 -7.19 21.73
C GLN A 234 -18.88 -8.52 20.98
N ASP A 235 -19.73 -8.52 19.95
CA ASP A 235 -19.97 -9.72 19.14
C ASP A 235 -18.97 -9.79 17.97
N SER A 236 -17.97 -10.67 18.09
CA SER A 236 -16.95 -10.88 17.06
C SER A 236 -17.54 -11.31 15.70
N ARG A 237 -18.79 -11.82 15.64
CA ARG A 237 -19.47 -12.13 14.38
C ARG A 237 -19.75 -10.90 13.53
N LEU A 238 -19.98 -9.75 14.17
CA LEU A 238 -20.19 -8.49 13.45
C LEU A 238 -18.90 -8.01 12.76
N VAL A 239 -17.73 -8.35 13.33
CA VAL A 239 -16.43 -8.09 12.70
C VAL A 239 -16.29 -8.92 11.42
N THR A 240 -16.65 -10.22 11.48
CA THR A 240 -16.69 -11.09 10.30
C THR A 240 -17.70 -10.60 9.26
N ALA A 241 -18.91 -10.24 9.68
CA ALA A 241 -19.94 -9.73 8.77
C ALA A 241 -19.51 -8.43 8.07
N ALA A 242 -18.84 -7.52 8.78
CA ALA A 242 -18.31 -6.31 8.18
C ALA A 242 -17.22 -6.59 7.12
N LEU A 243 -16.39 -7.63 7.34
CA LEU A 243 -15.41 -8.06 6.34
C LEU A 243 -16.10 -8.69 5.13
N ASP A 244 -17.13 -9.53 5.34
CA ASP A 244 -17.91 -10.15 4.28
C ASP A 244 -18.61 -9.08 3.41
N ASP A 245 -19.21 -8.07 4.01
CA ASP A 245 -19.83 -6.93 3.31
C ASP A 245 -18.79 -6.17 2.47
N LEU A 246 -17.60 -5.94 3.02
CA LEU A 246 -16.52 -5.26 2.31
C LEU A 246 -15.97 -6.12 1.15
N GLU A 247 -15.90 -7.43 1.31
CA GLU A 247 -15.54 -8.38 0.24
C GLU A 247 -16.55 -8.33 -0.91
N ILE A 248 -17.85 -8.39 -0.61
CA ILE A 248 -18.90 -8.31 -1.62
C ILE A 248 -18.84 -6.97 -2.37
N PHE A 249 -18.69 -5.87 -1.62
CA PHE A 249 -18.58 -4.53 -2.20
C PHE A 249 -17.38 -4.41 -3.14
N THR A 250 -16.19 -4.83 -2.72
CA THR A 250 -14.96 -4.68 -3.51
C THR A 250 -14.91 -5.64 -4.71
N LYS A 251 -15.44 -6.87 -4.59
CA LYS A 251 -15.64 -7.76 -5.73
C LYS A 251 -16.58 -7.16 -6.76
N THR A 252 -17.66 -6.52 -6.31
CA THR A 252 -18.61 -5.83 -7.20
C THR A 252 -17.89 -4.67 -7.90
N LEU A 253 -17.13 -3.86 -7.18
CA LEU A 253 -16.32 -2.76 -7.73
C LEU A 253 -15.36 -3.24 -8.83
N LEU A 254 -14.59 -4.31 -8.57
CA LEU A 254 -13.68 -4.91 -9.56
C LEU A 254 -14.45 -5.41 -10.79
N THR A 255 -15.58 -6.09 -10.58
CA THR A 255 -16.41 -6.63 -11.67
C THR A 255 -16.96 -5.51 -12.55
N GLN A 256 -17.48 -4.43 -11.94
CA GLN A 256 -17.98 -3.27 -12.69
C GLN A 256 -16.84 -2.56 -13.44
N TRP A 257 -15.66 -2.43 -12.83
CA TRP A 257 -14.49 -1.87 -13.51
C TRP A 257 -14.07 -2.72 -14.72
N ARG A 258 -14.03 -4.05 -14.59
CA ARG A 258 -13.67 -4.97 -15.69
C ARG A 258 -14.57 -4.81 -16.92
N LEU A 259 -15.85 -4.47 -16.73
CA LEU A 259 -16.80 -4.27 -17.82
C LEU A 259 -16.65 -2.92 -18.53
N ASN A 260 -15.87 -2.00 -17.97
CA ASN A 260 -15.71 -0.65 -18.49
C ASN A 260 -14.61 -0.60 -19.56
N LYS A 261 -14.89 0.01 -20.72
CA LYS A 261 -13.89 0.29 -21.76
C LYS A 261 -12.62 1.00 -21.25
N LEU A 262 -12.74 1.86 -20.24
CA LEU A 262 -11.62 2.58 -19.62
C LEU A 262 -10.65 1.65 -18.86
N ALA A 263 -11.10 0.48 -18.40
CA ALA A 263 -10.22 -0.51 -17.78
C ALA A 263 -9.28 -1.19 -18.78
N GLY A 264 -9.60 -1.11 -20.07
CA GLY A 264 -8.78 -1.60 -21.17
C GLY A 264 -7.65 -0.67 -21.57
N ILE A 265 -7.50 0.51 -20.92
CA ILE A 265 -6.51 1.53 -21.28
C ILE A 265 -5.49 1.68 -20.16
N GLU A 266 -4.22 1.54 -20.52
CA GLU A 266 -3.11 1.74 -19.60
C GLU A 266 -2.86 3.22 -19.31
N GLN A 267 -2.27 3.50 -18.15
CA GLN A 267 -1.99 4.88 -17.72
C GLN A 267 -1.07 5.63 -18.70
N VAL A 268 -0.06 4.98 -19.25
CA VAL A 268 0.89 5.59 -20.20
C VAL A 268 0.22 5.89 -21.55
N GLU A 269 -0.78 5.10 -21.93
CA GLU A 269 -1.47 5.18 -23.22
C GLU A 269 -2.72 6.09 -23.21
N GLN A 270 -3.09 6.63 -22.05
CA GLN A 270 -4.29 7.44 -21.88
C GLN A 270 -4.33 8.64 -22.84
N GLY A 271 -3.20 9.33 -23.06
CA GLY A 271 -3.14 10.50 -23.96
C GLY A 271 -3.46 10.16 -25.43
N GLU A 272 -3.17 8.94 -25.85
CA GLU A 272 -3.39 8.47 -27.22
C GLU A 272 -4.84 8.02 -27.44
N HIS A 273 -5.42 7.36 -26.43
CA HIS A 273 -6.72 6.68 -26.55
C HIS A 273 -7.91 7.47 -26.01
N LEU A 274 -7.68 8.47 -25.14
CA LEU A 274 -8.74 9.26 -24.52
C LEU A 274 -8.76 10.68 -25.08
N ASP A 275 -9.97 11.24 -25.20
CA ASP A 275 -10.13 12.64 -25.58
C ASP A 275 -9.78 13.61 -24.43
N GLU A 276 -9.56 14.89 -24.76
CA GLU A 276 -9.10 15.88 -23.78
C GLU A 276 -10.10 16.12 -22.64
N ALA A 277 -11.41 16.06 -22.92
CA ALA A 277 -12.43 16.23 -21.89
C ALA A 277 -12.43 15.07 -20.90
N THR A 278 -12.25 13.84 -21.38
CA THR A 278 -12.14 12.67 -20.51
C THR A 278 -10.88 12.73 -19.66
N LEU A 279 -9.74 13.05 -20.27
CA LEU A 279 -8.45 13.11 -19.60
C LEU A 279 -8.41 14.15 -18.48
N ASN A 280 -8.97 15.34 -18.72
CA ASN A 280 -8.81 16.47 -17.82
C ASN A 280 -9.98 16.69 -16.87
N THR A 281 -11.18 16.19 -17.18
CA THR A 281 -12.37 16.42 -16.34
C THR A 281 -12.97 15.14 -15.79
N THR A 282 -13.46 14.24 -16.65
CA THR A 282 -14.34 13.17 -16.18
C THR A 282 -13.58 12.03 -15.50
N LEU A 283 -12.47 11.57 -16.09
CA LEU A 283 -11.62 10.55 -15.50
C LEU A 283 -10.99 10.98 -14.16
N PRO A 284 -10.43 12.20 -14.00
CA PRO A 284 -9.94 12.66 -12.71
C PRO A 284 -11.01 12.69 -11.60
N ALA A 285 -12.26 13.06 -11.92
CA ALA A 285 -13.35 13.06 -10.96
C ALA A 285 -13.70 11.63 -10.49
N LEU A 286 -13.65 10.65 -11.39
CA LEU A 286 -13.82 9.24 -11.02
C LEU A 286 -12.74 8.79 -10.02
N TRP A 287 -11.47 9.15 -10.26
CA TRP A 287 -10.39 8.81 -9.33
C TRP A 287 -10.51 9.54 -7.99
N LYS A 288 -11.01 10.78 -8.00
CA LYS A 288 -11.34 11.53 -6.79
C LYS A 288 -12.41 10.83 -5.93
N LEU A 289 -13.25 9.99 -6.53
CA LEU A 289 -14.20 9.13 -5.81
C LEU A 289 -13.56 7.80 -5.38
N LEU A 290 -12.86 7.11 -6.28
CA LEU A 290 -12.29 5.78 -6.02
C LEU A 290 -11.17 5.78 -4.98
N GLN A 291 -10.36 6.83 -4.92
CA GLN A 291 -9.24 6.93 -3.99
C GLN A 291 -9.71 6.95 -2.51
N PRO A 292 -10.64 7.83 -2.09
CA PRO A 292 -11.23 7.76 -0.75
C PRO A 292 -11.88 6.42 -0.43
N VAL A 293 -12.52 5.76 -1.40
CA VAL A 293 -13.11 4.42 -1.21
C VAL A 293 -12.04 3.41 -0.84
N MET A 294 -10.93 3.36 -1.58
CA MET A 294 -9.80 2.48 -1.27
C MET A 294 -9.23 2.76 0.13
N PHE A 295 -9.01 4.04 0.48
CA PHE A 295 -8.51 4.41 1.80
C PHE A 295 -9.45 4.00 2.93
N ALA A 296 -10.75 4.21 2.76
CA ALA A 296 -11.76 3.82 3.73
C ALA A 296 -11.80 2.31 3.94
N SER A 297 -11.78 1.52 2.87
CA SER A 297 -11.70 0.06 2.93
C SER A 297 -10.47 -0.41 3.71
N VAL A 298 -9.30 0.19 3.47
CA VAL A 298 -8.06 -0.17 4.19
C VAL A 298 -8.11 0.23 5.66
N ILE A 299 -8.67 1.41 6.01
CA ILE A 299 -8.83 1.82 7.41
C ILE A 299 -9.73 0.83 8.16
N ILE A 300 -10.82 0.39 7.53
CA ILE A 300 -11.74 -0.61 8.09
C ILE A 300 -11.01 -1.96 8.27
N MET A 301 -10.31 -2.44 7.25
CA MET A 301 -9.52 -3.69 7.33
C MET A 301 -8.42 -3.62 8.40
N ARG A 302 -7.79 -2.45 8.60
CA ARG A 302 -6.79 -2.25 9.66
C ARG A 302 -7.40 -2.47 11.05
N SER A 303 -8.58 -1.93 11.32
CA SER A 303 -9.27 -2.18 12.60
C SER A 303 -9.72 -3.64 12.74
N ILE A 304 -10.16 -4.28 11.66
CA ILE A 304 -10.49 -5.73 11.66
C ILE A 304 -9.27 -6.57 12.01
N LEU A 305 -8.13 -6.37 11.34
CA LEU A 305 -6.89 -7.08 11.64
C LEU A 305 -6.35 -6.77 13.04
N GLY A 306 -6.44 -5.51 13.49
CA GLY A 306 -6.12 -5.13 14.86
C GLY A 306 -6.96 -5.92 15.88
N ARG A 307 -8.25 -6.12 15.59
CA ARG A 307 -9.13 -6.93 16.42
C ARG A 307 -8.79 -8.42 16.36
N ILE A 308 -8.47 -8.97 15.19
CA ILE A 308 -8.02 -10.37 15.04
C ILE A 308 -6.78 -10.65 15.90
N LEU A 309 -5.82 -9.73 15.94
CA LEU A 309 -4.59 -9.90 16.74
C LEU A 309 -4.84 -9.84 18.26
N GLY A 310 -5.93 -9.20 18.72
CA GLY A 310 -6.24 -9.01 20.14
C GLY A 310 -7.38 -9.88 20.69
N ASP A 311 -8.21 -10.49 19.82
CA ASP A 311 -9.41 -11.23 20.19
C ASP A 311 -9.23 -12.74 19.94
N GLY A 312 -9.19 -13.52 21.03
CA GLY A 312 -8.97 -14.97 20.95
C GLY A 312 -10.03 -15.74 20.15
N ALA A 313 -11.25 -15.22 20.02
CA ALA A 313 -12.30 -15.84 19.21
C ALA A 313 -12.03 -15.69 17.70
N LEU A 314 -11.42 -14.58 17.30
CA LEU A 314 -11.04 -14.30 15.90
C LEU A 314 -9.65 -14.85 15.56
N ALA A 315 -8.75 -14.93 16.55
CA ALA A 315 -7.39 -15.43 16.40
C ALA A 315 -7.29 -16.96 16.27
N CYS A 316 -8.39 -17.69 16.43
CA CYS A 316 -8.36 -19.15 16.38
C CYS A 316 -8.08 -19.68 14.96
N ASP A 317 -7.45 -20.87 14.89
CA ASP A 317 -6.97 -21.50 13.65
C ASP A 317 -8.06 -21.72 12.60
N ASP A 318 -9.33 -21.81 13.01
CA ASP A 318 -10.46 -21.99 12.10
C ASP A 318 -10.93 -20.69 11.44
N VAL A 319 -10.63 -19.52 12.03
CA VAL A 319 -11.19 -18.22 11.65
C VAL A 319 -10.10 -17.29 11.11
N ALA A 320 -8.98 -17.14 11.83
CA ALA A 320 -7.88 -16.25 11.47
C ALA A 320 -7.40 -16.41 10.02
N PRO A 321 -7.09 -17.63 9.50
CA PRO A 321 -6.64 -17.76 8.11
C PRO A 321 -7.74 -17.41 7.09
N LYS A 322 -9.03 -17.59 7.42
CA LYS A 322 -10.13 -17.23 6.53
C LYS A 322 -10.24 -15.72 6.39
N LEU A 323 -10.18 -15.00 7.51
CA LEU A 323 -10.25 -13.54 7.54
C LEU A 323 -8.99 -12.91 6.89
N ALA A 324 -7.81 -13.47 7.14
CA ALA A 324 -6.57 -13.03 6.50
C ALA A 324 -6.63 -13.22 4.97
N ARG A 325 -7.08 -14.40 4.51
CA ARG A 325 -7.31 -14.67 3.08
C ARG A 325 -8.32 -13.68 2.47
N GLN A 326 -9.47 -13.47 3.11
CA GLN A 326 -10.48 -12.52 2.65
C GLN A 326 -9.92 -11.09 2.55
N THR A 327 -9.13 -10.67 3.53
CA THR A 327 -8.46 -9.37 3.51
C THR A 327 -7.55 -9.22 2.30
N LEU A 328 -6.74 -10.24 1.96
CA LEU A 328 -5.91 -10.22 0.76
C LEU A 328 -6.75 -10.22 -0.54
N LEU A 329 -7.91 -10.89 -0.56
CA LEU A 329 -8.84 -10.85 -1.70
C LEU A 329 -9.49 -9.47 -1.89
N ILE A 330 -9.78 -8.76 -0.79
CA ILE A 330 -10.26 -7.37 -0.83
C ILE A 330 -9.16 -6.46 -1.38
N LEU A 331 -7.92 -6.56 -0.86
CA LEU A 331 -6.79 -5.78 -1.36
C LEU A 331 -6.54 -6.04 -2.85
N ARG A 332 -6.62 -7.31 -3.28
CA ARG A 332 -6.56 -7.70 -4.68
C ARG A 332 -7.63 -7.00 -5.52
N SER A 333 -8.86 -6.96 -5.02
CA SER A 333 -9.99 -6.36 -5.74
C SER A 333 -9.85 -4.83 -5.88
N LEU A 334 -9.16 -4.20 -4.95
CA LEU A 334 -8.84 -2.77 -4.97
C LEU A 334 -7.52 -2.44 -5.70
N TYR A 335 -6.78 -3.45 -6.17
CA TYR A 335 -5.40 -3.26 -6.60
C TYR A 335 -5.24 -2.33 -7.81
N PHE A 336 -6.23 -2.31 -8.71
CA PHE A 336 -6.26 -1.40 -9.85
C PHE A 336 -6.34 0.08 -9.47
N ILE A 337 -6.76 0.39 -8.23
CA ILE A 337 -6.79 1.74 -7.67
C ILE A 337 -5.43 2.06 -7.02
N THR A 338 -4.82 1.09 -6.33
CA THR A 338 -3.57 1.29 -5.59
C THR A 338 -2.37 1.50 -6.51
N THR A 339 -2.28 0.77 -7.63
CA THR A 339 -1.16 0.88 -8.58
C THR A 339 -1.03 2.28 -9.19
N ARG A 340 -2.16 3.01 -9.34
CA ARG A 340 -2.17 4.37 -9.89
C ARG A 340 -1.64 5.46 -8.93
N GLN A 341 -1.46 5.15 -7.64
CA GLN A 341 -1.01 6.11 -6.63
C GLN A 341 0.52 6.12 -6.42
N GLY A 342 1.26 5.29 -7.16
CA GLY A 342 2.71 5.19 -7.11
C GLY A 342 3.25 4.33 -5.95
N VAL A 343 4.58 4.26 -5.84
CA VAL A 343 5.35 3.35 -4.97
C VAL A 343 5.13 3.60 -3.46
N ALA A 344 4.57 4.74 -3.07
CA ALA A 344 4.30 5.06 -1.67
C ALA A 344 2.89 4.60 -1.26
N THR A 345 2.68 3.29 -1.11
CA THR A 345 1.53 2.79 -0.34
C THR A 345 1.61 3.37 1.07
N PHE A 346 0.51 3.98 1.53
CA PHE A 346 0.44 4.58 2.85
C PHE A 346 0.57 3.50 3.94
N SER A 347 1.11 3.87 5.10
CA SER A 347 1.50 2.92 6.17
C SER A 347 0.41 1.95 6.61
N GLN A 348 -0.86 2.36 6.58
CA GLN A 348 -1.97 1.48 6.94
C GLN A 348 -2.19 0.36 5.92
N TYR A 349 -1.97 0.62 4.63
CA TYR A 349 -2.02 -0.43 3.60
C TYR A 349 -0.95 -1.48 3.88
N ASN A 350 0.29 -1.05 4.15
CA ASN A 350 1.39 -1.97 4.44
C ASN A 350 1.12 -2.79 5.70
N PHE A 351 0.56 -2.17 6.75
CA PHE A 351 0.11 -2.92 7.93
C PHE A 351 -0.92 -4.01 7.57
N VAL A 352 -1.98 -3.65 6.83
CA VAL A 352 -3.03 -4.61 6.46
C VAL A 352 -2.47 -5.75 5.60
N TYR A 353 -1.67 -5.41 4.60
CA TYR A 353 -1.07 -6.37 3.68
C TYR A 353 -0.11 -7.32 4.40
N CYS A 354 0.88 -6.80 5.13
CA CYS A 354 1.87 -7.61 5.83
C CYS A 354 1.23 -8.43 6.96
N ALA A 355 0.33 -7.85 7.78
CA ALA A 355 -0.31 -8.60 8.85
C ALA A 355 -1.19 -9.74 8.33
N ALA A 356 -1.89 -9.55 7.21
CA ALA A 356 -2.65 -10.64 6.57
C ALA A 356 -1.73 -11.74 6.02
N ILE A 357 -0.59 -11.37 5.41
CA ILE A 357 0.42 -12.33 4.96
C ILE A 357 1.02 -13.10 6.14
N ASP A 358 1.38 -12.42 7.23
CA ASP A 358 1.98 -13.03 8.42
C ASP A 358 1.03 -14.03 9.08
N ILE A 359 -0.25 -13.68 9.22
CA ILE A 359 -1.27 -14.62 9.72
C ILE A 359 -1.38 -15.81 8.79
N LEU A 360 -1.48 -15.59 7.47
CA LEU A 360 -1.68 -16.68 6.51
C LEU A 360 -0.45 -17.59 6.36
N ASN A 361 0.77 -17.04 6.57
CA ASN A 361 2.04 -17.77 6.53
C ASN A 361 2.11 -18.92 7.54
N ALA A 362 1.35 -18.86 8.63
CA ALA A 362 1.24 -19.97 9.58
C ALA A 362 0.45 -21.18 9.03
N TYR A 363 -0.25 -21.05 7.89
CA TYR A 363 -1.20 -22.04 7.38
C TYR A 363 -0.91 -22.41 5.90
N SER A 364 0.05 -23.30 5.65
CA SER A 364 0.47 -23.71 4.30
C SER A 364 -0.70 -24.15 3.39
N MET A 365 -1.68 -24.91 3.90
CA MET A 365 -2.84 -25.33 3.10
C MET A 365 -3.72 -24.14 2.67
N SER A 366 -3.94 -23.18 3.57
CA SER A 366 -4.72 -21.97 3.26
C SER A 366 -4.02 -21.11 2.22
N VAL A 367 -2.68 -21.01 2.28
CA VAL A 367 -1.86 -20.33 1.27
C VAL A 367 -1.98 -21.00 -0.10
N GLN A 368 -1.92 -22.33 -0.17
CA GLN A 368 -2.10 -23.06 -1.44
C GLN A 368 -3.47 -22.80 -2.06
N HIS A 369 -4.54 -22.85 -1.25
CA HIS A 369 -5.89 -22.53 -1.72
C HIS A 369 -6.00 -21.09 -2.20
N PHE A 370 -5.45 -20.14 -1.45
CA PHE A 370 -5.43 -18.73 -1.81
C PHE A 370 -4.71 -18.47 -3.13
N LEU A 371 -3.48 -18.98 -3.30
CA LEU A 371 -2.74 -18.77 -4.55
C LEU A 371 -3.41 -19.40 -5.76
N ARG A 372 -4.08 -20.55 -5.61
CA ARG A 372 -4.91 -21.14 -6.68
C ARG A 372 -6.13 -20.30 -7.02
N GLU A 373 -6.71 -19.61 -6.05
CA GLU A 373 -7.85 -18.72 -6.26
C GLU A 373 -7.45 -17.42 -6.98
N ILE A 374 -6.26 -16.89 -6.70
CA ILE A 374 -5.79 -15.63 -7.29
C ILE A 374 -4.85 -15.78 -8.48
N GLN A 375 -4.64 -17.01 -8.96
CA GLN A 375 -3.73 -17.30 -10.07
C GLN A 375 -4.07 -16.54 -11.36
N PRO A 376 -3.08 -16.29 -12.22
CA PRO A 376 -3.31 -15.75 -13.56
C PRO A 376 -4.34 -16.58 -14.35
N LEU A 377 -5.12 -15.90 -15.21
CA LEU A 377 -6.15 -16.57 -16.04
C LEU A 377 -5.55 -17.61 -17.00
N GLN A 378 -4.32 -17.37 -17.46
CA GLN A 378 -3.57 -18.26 -18.35
C GLN A 378 -2.14 -18.38 -17.84
N LEU A 379 -1.81 -19.54 -17.27
CA LEU A 379 -0.44 -19.82 -16.84
C LEU A 379 0.49 -19.94 -18.04
N GLY A 380 1.69 -19.37 -17.94
CA GLY A 380 2.69 -19.42 -19.02
C GLY A 380 2.47 -18.44 -20.17
N SER A 381 1.47 -17.56 -20.10
CA SER A 381 1.30 -16.45 -21.06
C SER A 381 1.31 -15.10 -20.34
N VAL A 382 1.55 -14.03 -21.10
CA VAL A 382 1.42 -12.66 -20.59
C VAL A 382 -0.01 -12.19 -20.83
N ALA A 383 -0.64 -11.67 -19.77
CA ALA A 383 -1.98 -11.14 -19.85
C ALA A 383 -2.05 -9.95 -20.82
N GLN A 384 -3.05 -9.96 -21.69
CA GLN A 384 -3.22 -8.92 -22.71
C GLN A 384 -3.93 -7.68 -22.12
N HIS A 385 -4.96 -7.92 -21.31
CA HIS A 385 -5.77 -6.85 -20.73
C HIS A 385 -5.04 -6.16 -19.57
N PRO A 386 -4.99 -4.80 -19.50
CA PRO A 386 -4.30 -4.08 -18.43
C PRO A 386 -4.77 -4.45 -17.02
N LEU A 387 -6.08 -4.65 -16.83
CA LEU A 387 -6.61 -5.11 -15.54
C LEU A 387 -6.06 -6.48 -15.14
N ASP A 388 -6.02 -7.45 -16.05
CA ASP A 388 -5.50 -8.79 -15.75
C ASP A 388 -4.00 -8.73 -15.43
N ARG A 389 -3.25 -7.85 -16.09
CA ARG A 389 -1.85 -7.54 -15.75
C ARG A 389 -1.67 -6.96 -14.34
N ASN A 390 -2.53 -6.04 -13.92
CA ASN A 390 -2.53 -5.55 -12.53
C ASN A 390 -2.82 -6.70 -11.54
N LEU A 391 -3.74 -7.59 -11.90
CA LEU A 391 -4.09 -8.74 -11.08
C LEU A 391 -2.95 -9.77 -11.00
N ASP A 392 -2.19 -9.96 -12.08
CA ASP A 392 -0.99 -10.82 -12.11
C ASP A 392 0.16 -10.17 -11.31
N LEU A 393 0.30 -8.84 -11.35
CA LEU A 393 1.25 -8.11 -10.51
C LEU A 393 1.00 -8.36 -9.02
N PHE A 394 -0.26 -8.24 -8.58
CA PHE A 394 -0.65 -8.56 -7.20
C PHE A 394 -0.31 -10.00 -6.84
N PHE A 395 -0.57 -10.93 -7.77
CA PHE A 395 -0.27 -12.35 -7.59
C PHE A 395 1.23 -12.58 -7.37
N LEU A 396 2.09 -12.00 -8.20
CA LEU A 396 3.54 -12.15 -8.08
C LEU A 396 4.08 -11.53 -6.78
N ASN A 397 3.74 -10.27 -6.51
CA ASN A 397 4.16 -9.58 -5.29
C ASN A 397 3.75 -10.35 -4.02
N THR A 398 2.54 -10.93 -4.02
CA THR A 398 2.05 -11.69 -2.88
C THR A 398 2.68 -13.08 -2.79
N SER A 399 2.93 -13.73 -3.93
CA SER A 399 3.55 -15.06 -3.97
C SER A 399 4.99 -15.06 -3.48
N GLU A 400 5.72 -13.96 -3.66
CA GLU A 400 7.10 -13.79 -3.17
C GLU A 400 7.22 -14.12 -1.67
N HIS A 401 6.22 -13.73 -0.88
CA HIS A 401 6.20 -13.90 0.57
C HIS A 401 5.89 -15.34 1.04
N PHE A 402 5.45 -16.22 0.13
CA PHE A 402 4.98 -17.57 0.46
C PHE A 402 5.91 -18.70 -0.03
N THR A 403 6.95 -18.39 -0.80
CA THR A 403 7.85 -19.37 -1.43
C THR A 403 8.52 -20.32 -0.44
N LEU A 404 8.75 -19.90 0.81
CA LEU A 404 9.39 -20.70 1.87
C LEU A 404 8.47 -21.78 2.46
N ILE A 405 7.16 -21.61 2.39
CA ILE A 405 6.17 -22.56 2.98
C ILE A 405 5.37 -23.34 1.91
N LEU A 406 5.55 -22.97 0.65
CA LEU A 406 4.88 -23.60 -0.48
C LEU A 406 5.52 -24.94 -0.86
N PRO A 407 4.72 -26.00 -1.02
CA PRO A 407 5.22 -27.27 -1.54
C PRO A 407 5.88 -27.11 -2.93
N PRO A 408 6.96 -27.87 -3.24
CA PRO A 408 7.67 -27.73 -4.52
C PRO A 408 6.80 -27.95 -5.76
N HIS A 409 5.81 -28.85 -5.68
CA HIS A 409 4.88 -29.09 -6.80
C HIS A 409 4.04 -27.85 -7.14
N MET A 410 3.60 -27.10 -6.13
CA MET A 410 2.88 -25.84 -6.34
C MET A 410 3.77 -24.79 -6.99
N THR A 411 5.04 -24.69 -6.57
CA THR A 411 6.02 -23.80 -7.21
C THR A 411 6.19 -24.14 -8.69
N ALA A 412 6.37 -25.42 -9.01
CA ALA A 412 6.58 -25.90 -10.38
C ALA A 412 5.34 -25.73 -11.27
N GLU A 413 4.14 -25.98 -10.74
CA GLU A 413 2.89 -25.90 -11.51
C GLU A 413 2.40 -24.46 -11.69
N LEU A 414 2.60 -23.60 -10.69
CA LEU A 414 1.96 -22.28 -10.64
C LEU A 414 2.95 -21.13 -10.83
N LEU A 415 4.03 -21.11 -10.03
CA LEU A 415 4.93 -19.95 -9.99
C LEU A 415 5.90 -19.96 -11.16
N VAL A 416 6.56 -21.09 -11.44
CA VAL A 416 7.57 -21.22 -12.50
C VAL A 416 7.01 -20.83 -13.88
N PRO A 417 5.84 -21.31 -14.33
CA PRO A 417 5.30 -20.92 -15.63
C PRO A 417 4.98 -19.42 -15.70
N THR A 418 4.47 -18.85 -14.59
CA THR A 418 4.09 -17.43 -14.51
C THR A 418 5.33 -16.53 -14.54
N VAL A 419 6.35 -16.78 -13.72
CA VAL A 419 7.57 -15.95 -13.73
C VAL A 419 8.30 -16.07 -15.06
N THR A 420 8.34 -17.28 -15.65
CA THR A 420 9.01 -17.53 -16.93
C THR A 420 8.37 -16.71 -18.07
N SER A 421 7.03 -16.64 -18.13
CA SER A 421 6.35 -15.88 -19.20
C SER A 421 6.62 -14.38 -19.11
N TYR A 422 6.61 -13.81 -17.90
CA TYR A 422 6.87 -12.39 -17.68
C TYR A 422 8.35 -12.03 -17.84
N LEU A 423 9.27 -12.88 -17.41
CA LEU A 423 10.71 -12.70 -17.66
C LEU A 423 11.02 -12.76 -19.16
N ALA A 424 10.42 -13.70 -19.90
CA ALA A 424 10.62 -13.86 -21.34
C ALA A 424 10.08 -12.68 -22.16
N ALA A 425 8.98 -12.06 -21.72
CA ALA A 425 8.39 -10.90 -22.38
C ALA A 425 9.25 -9.63 -22.23
N GLY A 426 10.02 -9.53 -21.14
CA GLY A 426 10.91 -8.42 -20.83
C GLY A 426 10.19 -7.18 -20.29
N GLY A 427 10.89 -6.40 -19.44
CA GLY A 427 10.31 -5.26 -18.72
C GLY A 427 10.24 -3.97 -19.53
N LYS A 428 9.47 -3.89 -20.62
CA LYS A 428 9.28 -2.63 -21.38
C LYS A 428 7.91 -1.99 -21.11
N GLY A 429 7.91 -0.66 -20.96
CA GLY A 429 6.70 0.13 -20.78
C GLY A 429 5.84 -0.41 -19.63
N PRO A 430 4.60 -0.81 -19.88
CA PRO A 430 3.66 -1.28 -18.84
C PRO A 430 4.01 -2.62 -18.21
N LEU A 431 4.94 -3.38 -18.79
CA LEU A 431 5.37 -4.67 -18.25
C LEU A 431 6.51 -4.54 -17.24
N LEU A 432 7.08 -3.34 -17.04
CA LEU A 432 8.25 -3.15 -16.19
C LEU A 432 8.00 -3.61 -14.75
N GLU A 433 6.93 -3.13 -14.10
CA GLU A 433 6.62 -3.48 -12.70
C GLU A 433 6.37 -4.99 -12.53
N ILE A 434 5.70 -5.63 -13.49
CA ILE A 434 5.39 -7.07 -13.45
C ILE A 434 6.64 -7.91 -13.71
N TYR A 435 7.51 -7.43 -14.59
CA TYR A 435 8.82 -8.03 -14.83
C TYR A 435 9.68 -7.98 -13.56
N GLU A 436 9.70 -6.84 -12.86
CA GLU A 436 10.41 -6.70 -11.58
C GLU A 436 9.83 -7.62 -10.50
N ALA A 437 8.50 -7.70 -10.39
CA ALA A 437 7.84 -8.64 -9.48
C ALA A 437 8.18 -10.11 -9.82
N ALA A 438 8.20 -10.47 -11.10
CA ALA A 438 8.58 -11.82 -11.54
C ALA A 438 10.03 -12.14 -11.16
N HIS A 439 10.94 -11.16 -11.29
CA HIS A 439 12.33 -11.28 -10.89
C HIS A 439 12.47 -11.52 -9.38
N SER A 440 11.76 -10.76 -8.54
CA SER A 440 11.76 -10.95 -7.08
C SER A 440 11.24 -12.33 -6.69
N VAL A 441 10.14 -12.79 -7.31
CA VAL A 441 9.62 -14.14 -7.08
C VAL A 441 10.62 -15.21 -7.49
N THR A 442 11.32 -15.07 -8.62
CA THR A 442 12.35 -16.03 -9.03
C THR A 442 13.48 -16.13 -8.01
N LEU A 443 14.00 -15.00 -7.52
CA LEU A 443 15.02 -15.00 -6.47
C LEU A 443 14.50 -15.62 -5.17
N SER A 444 13.25 -15.37 -4.82
CA SER A 444 12.58 -15.96 -3.66
C SER A 444 12.43 -17.48 -3.81
N ILE A 445 12.06 -17.98 -5.00
CA ILE A 445 12.02 -19.42 -5.32
C ILE A 445 13.40 -20.05 -5.16
N PHE A 446 14.45 -19.43 -5.71
CA PHE A 446 15.82 -19.95 -5.64
C PHE A 446 16.38 -19.93 -4.22
N SER A 447 15.91 -18.99 -3.39
CA SER A 447 16.31 -18.89 -1.99
C SER A 447 15.61 -19.90 -1.08
N SER A 448 14.53 -20.54 -1.55
CA SER A 448 13.81 -21.58 -0.81
C SER A 448 14.48 -22.95 -0.96
N PRO A 449 15.00 -23.57 0.12
CA PRO A 449 15.73 -24.84 0.05
C PRO A 449 14.94 -25.98 -0.62
N GLN A 450 13.64 -26.06 -0.35
CA GLN A 450 12.76 -27.10 -0.90
C GLN A 450 12.60 -27.05 -2.43
N ASN A 451 12.98 -25.95 -3.09
CA ASN A 451 12.86 -25.76 -4.54
C ASN A 451 14.19 -26.03 -5.27
N SER A 452 15.13 -26.76 -4.68
CA SER A 452 16.45 -27.02 -5.28
C SER A 452 16.39 -27.58 -6.71
N THR A 453 15.51 -28.55 -6.98
CA THR A 453 15.33 -29.09 -8.34
C THR A 453 14.87 -28.04 -9.34
N ALA A 454 13.81 -27.28 -9.00
CA ALA A 454 13.30 -26.23 -9.86
C ALA A 454 14.35 -25.12 -10.08
N THR A 455 15.18 -24.84 -9.07
CA THR A 455 16.28 -23.88 -9.16
C THR A 455 17.31 -24.33 -10.20
N ILE A 456 17.76 -25.59 -10.14
CA ILE A 456 18.72 -26.14 -11.10
C ILE A 456 18.19 -26.07 -12.54
N GLU A 457 16.92 -26.43 -12.74
CA GLU A 457 16.29 -26.45 -14.07
C GLU A 457 16.13 -25.04 -14.67
N ASN A 458 15.81 -24.03 -13.86
CA ASN A 458 15.46 -22.69 -14.32
C ASN A 458 16.61 -21.68 -14.25
N LEU A 459 17.70 -22.00 -13.54
CA LEU A 459 18.86 -21.11 -13.39
C LEU A 459 19.46 -20.66 -14.74
N PRO A 460 19.69 -21.54 -15.74
CA PRO A 460 20.26 -21.10 -17.01
C PRO A 460 19.36 -20.09 -17.76
N PHE A 461 18.05 -20.32 -17.75
CA PHE A 461 17.08 -19.40 -18.36
C PHE A 461 17.08 -18.03 -17.67
N TYR A 462 17.12 -18.03 -16.33
CA TYR A 462 17.14 -16.79 -15.57
C TYR A 462 18.43 -15.99 -15.82
N VAL A 463 19.59 -16.65 -15.82
CA VAL A 463 20.89 -16.01 -16.12
C VAL A 463 20.90 -15.40 -17.53
N ASP A 464 20.42 -16.12 -18.54
CA ASP A 464 20.28 -15.58 -19.90
C ASP A 464 19.35 -14.36 -19.93
N SER A 465 18.23 -14.43 -19.19
CA SER A 465 17.28 -13.33 -19.06
C SER A 465 17.90 -12.09 -18.41
N LEU A 466 18.74 -12.23 -17.38
CA LEU A 466 19.45 -11.11 -16.74
C LEU A 466 20.36 -10.39 -17.74
N PHE A 467 21.20 -11.15 -18.46
CA PHE A 467 22.10 -10.58 -19.46
C PHE A 467 21.38 -9.99 -20.67
N ARG A 468 20.22 -10.53 -21.05
CA ARG A 468 19.44 -10.02 -22.18
C ARG A 468 18.79 -8.66 -21.88
N VAL A 469 18.43 -8.43 -20.62
CA VAL A 469 17.66 -7.25 -20.20
C VAL A 469 18.54 -6.14 -19.64
N PHE A 470 19.68 -6.47 -19.02
CA PHE A 470 20.72 -5.52 -18.69
C PHE A 470 21.49 -5.09 -19.96
N PRO A 471 21.83 -3.80 -20.16
CA PRO A 471 21.60 -2.64 -19.28
C PRO A 471 20.32 -1.83 -19.57
N LYS A 472 19.44 -2.30 -20.46
CA LYS A 472 18.33 -1.48 -20.98
C LYS A 472 17.12 -1.39 -20.06
N ASN A 473 16.77 -2.47 -19.38
CA ASN A 473 15.57 -2.51 -18.53
C ASN A 473 15.83 -3.04 -17.12
N LEU A 474 17.10 -3.23 -16.77
CA LEU A 474 17.54 -3.61 -15.44
C LEU A 474 18.63 -2.64 -15.03
N SER A 475 18.51 -2.03 -13.84
CA SER A 475 19.53 -1.12 -13.32
C SER A 475 20.81 -1.87 -12.98
N ALA A 476 21.94 -1.14 -12.94
CA ALA A 476 23.23 -1.72 -12.56
C ALA A 476 23.17 -2.29 -11.14
N ARG A 477 22.47 -1.60 -10.23
CA ARG A 477 22.24 -2.06 -8.86
C ARG A 477 21.43 -3.35 -8.80
N GLN A 478 20.32 -3.45 -9.53
CA GLN A 478 19.49 -4.67 -9.56
C GLN A 478 20.26 -5.85 -10.15
N PHE A 479 21.00 -5.64 -11.26
CA PHE A 479 21.82 -6.67 -11.87
C PHE A 479 22.88 -7.21 -10.90
N ARG A 480 23.64 -6.31 -10.26
CA ARG A 480 24.66 -6.66 -9.26
C ARG A 480 24.09 -7.47 -8.11
N LEU A 481 22.96 -7.03 -7.56
CA LEU A 481 22.28 -7.71 -6.46
C LEU A 481 21.78 -9.11 -6.85
N ALA A 482 21.17 -9.24 -8.03
CA ALA A 482 20.67 -10.50 -8.55
C ALA A 482 21.82 -11.52 -8.71
N PHE A 483 22.92 -11.13 -9.37
CA PHE A 483 24.08 -11.98 -9.56
C PHE A 483 24.78 -12.36 -8.26
N LYS A 484 24.97 -11.40 -7.33
CA LYS A 484 25.51 -11.67 -5.99
C LYS A 484 24.65 -12.71 -5.25
N THR A 485 23.33 -12.63 -5.39
CA THR A 485 22.39 -13.58 -4.80
C THR A 485 22.53 -14.97 -5.43
N LEU A 486 22.60 -15.08 -6.75
CA LEU A 486 22.84 -16.37 -7.44
C LEU A 486 24.13 -17.04 -6.98
N LEU A 487 25.22 -16.29 -6.91
CA LEU A 487 26.52 -16.78 -6.46
C LEU A 487 26.47 -17.30 -5.02
N LYS A 488 25.83 -16.53 -4.13
CA LYS A 488 25.60 -16.94 -2.74
C LYS A 488 24.79 -18.24 -2.66
N LEU A 489 23.74 -18.38 -3.48
CA LEU A 489 22.89 -19.58 -3.51
C LEU A 489 23.62 -20.79 -4.08
N THR A 490 24.57 -20.60 -4.99
CA THR A 490 25.39 -21.70 -5.53
C THR A 490 26.63 -22.03 -4.71
N SER A 491 26.93 -21.25 -3.66
CA SER A 491 28.13 -21.41 -2.83
C SER A 491 27.80 -22.02 -1.46
N PRO A 492 28.76 -22.72 -0.80
CA PRO A 492 28.55 -23.28 0.54
C PRO A 492 28.12 -22.19 1.55
N PRO A 493 27.18 -22.49 2.47
CA PRO A 493 26.71 -23.81 2.88
C PRO A 493 25.42 -24.30 2.18
N SER A 494 25.04 -23.77 1.02
CA SER A 494 23.77 -24.13 0.38
C SER A 494 23.70 -25.59 -0.11
N GLU A 495 22.50 -26.17 -0.16
CA GLU A 495 22.28 -27.51 -0.74
C GLU A 495 22.59 -27.55 -2.24
N LEU A 496 22.40 -26.43 -2.93
CA LEU A 496 22.69 -26.29 -4.35
C LEU A 496 24.20 -26.41 -4.62
N ALA A 497 25.05 -25.87 -3.73
CA ALA A 497 26.50 -26.00 -3.83
C ALA A 497 26.96 -27.47 -3.75
N VAL A 498 26.26 -28.30 -2.97
CA VAL A 498 26.57 -29.73 -2.83
C VAL A 498 26.16 -30.50 -4.09
N SER A 499 24.98 -30.21 -4.63
CA SER A 499 24.46 -30.91 -5.82
C SER A 499 25.13 -30.46 -7.13
N GLN A 500 25.56 -29.20 -7.21
CA GLN A 500 26.15 -28.58 -8.41
C GLN A 500 27.44 -27.81 -8.04
N PRO A 501 28.53 -28.48 -7.65
CA PRO A 501 29.74 -27.83 -7.12
C PRO A 501 30.47 -26.94 -8.14
N LEU A 502 30.28 -27.19 -9.44
CA LEU A 502 30.89 -26.39 -10.51
C LEU A 502 30.10 -25.12 -10.84
N MET A 503 28.89 -24.95 -10.31
CA MET A 503 28.00 -23.86 -10.69
C MET A 503 28.56 -22.46 -10.38
N PRO A 504 29.18 -22.19 -9.21
CA PRO A 504 29.81 -20.89 -8.95
C PRO A 504 30.88 -20.54 -9.99
N ALA A 505 31.73 -21.49 -10.34
CA ALA A 505 32.78 -21.29 -11.33
C ALA A 505 32.19 -21.00 -12.73
N ILE A 506 31.14 -21.71 -13.13
CA ILE A 506 30.44 -21.47 -14.40
C ILE A 506 29.83 -20.06 -14.43
N LEU A 507 29.22 -19.62 -13.34
CA LEU A 507 28.61 -18.28 -13.26
C LEU A 507 29.66 -17.16 -13.31
N LEU A 508 30.81 -17.34 -12.64
CA LEU A 508 31.93 -16.41 -12.72
C LEU A 508 32.51 -16.35 -14.14
N GLU A 509 32.72 -17.51 -14.78
CA GLU A 509 33.26 -17.59 -16.14
C GLU A 509 32.31 -16.97 -17.16
N LEU A 510 30.99 -17.18 -17.02
CA LEU A 510 29.99 -16.52 -17.86
C LEU A 510 30.07 -14.99 -17.73
N LEU A 511 30.20 -14.49 -16.50
CA LEU A 511 30.29 -13.07 -16.23
C LEU A 511 31.59 -12.45 -16.76
N HIS A 512 32.71 -13.13 -16.59
CA HIS A 512 34.01 -12.77 -17.16
C HIS A 512 33.96 -12.73 -18.69
N SER A 513 33.49 -13.81 -19.33
CA SER A 513 33.36 -13.89 -20.79
C SER A 513 32.47 -12.78 -21.36
N ARG A 514 31.35 -12.46 -20.69
CA ARG A 514 30.47 -11.36 -21.09
C ARG A 514 31.14 -9.99 -20.93
N SER A 515 31.91 -9.79 -19.85
CA SER A 515 32.62 -8.52 -19.63
C SER A 515 33.61 -8.16 -20.74
N GLN A 516 34.26 -9.17 -21.34
CA GLN A 516 35.21 -8.97 -22.44
C GLN A 516 34.54 -8.48 -23.74
N GLN A 517 33.25 -8.74 -23.90
CA GLN A 517 32.46 -8.36 -25.09
C GLN A 517 31.47 -7.22 -24.82
N ALA A 518 31.42 -6.73 -23.58
CA ALA A 518 30.45 -5.74 -23.13
C ALA A 518 30.76 -4.33 -23.67
N SER A 519 29.73 -3.49 -23.74
CA SER A 519 29.94 -2.10 -24.15
C SER A 519 30.80 -1.34 -23.15
N THR A 520 31.79 -0.61 -23.65
CA THR A 520 32.64 0.29 -22.87
C THR A 520 32.06 1.70 -22.78
N THR A 521 30.96 1.97 -23.48
CA THR A 521 30.28 3.28 -23.44
C THR A 521 29.51 3.45 -22.13
N PRO A 522 29.54 4.63 -21.50
CA PRO A 522 28.76 4.89 -20.30
C PRO A 522 27.26 4.66 -20.52
N ILE A 523 26.61 3.96 -19.58
CA ILE A 523 25.17 3.73 -19.59
C ILE A 523 24.49 5.06 -19.21
N PRO A 524 23.45 5.49 -19.96
CA PRO A 524 22.71 6.70 -19.61
C PRO A 524 22.06 6.56 -18.23
N ILE A 525 22.29 7.53 -17.34
CA ILE A 525 21.60 7.61 -16.05
C ILE A 525 20.23 8.24 -16.29
N HIS A 526 19.17 7.48 -16.03
CA HIS A 526 17.80 7.95 -16.20
C HIS A 526 17.28 8.58 -14.90
N PRO A 527 16.56 9.72 -14.97
CA PRO A 527 15.95 10.32 -13.79
C PRO A 527 14.94 9.34 -13.14
N GLY A 528 15.13 9.04 -11.86
CA GLY A 528 14.35 8.04 -11.11
C GLY A 528 15.00 6.65 -11.01
N SER A 529 16.19 6.43 -11.58
CA SER A 529 16.98 5.23 -11.30
C SER A 529 17.70 5.37 -9.95
N PRO A 530 18.00 4.28 -9.22
CA PRO A 530 18.69 4.34 -7.93
C PRO A 530 20.10 4.95 -8.05
N GLU A 531 20.69 4.97 -9.26
CA GLU A 531 21.95 5.65 -9.56
C GLU A 531 21.81 7.19 -9.63
N ALA A 532 20.61 7.71 -9.94
CA ALA A 532 20.36 9.15 -9.99
C ALA A 532 20.23 9.81 -8.60
N ASP A 533 20.00 9.01 -7.55
CA ASP A 533 19.89 9.47 -6.16
C ASP A 533 21.26 9.69 -5.48
N ILE A 534 22.36 9.37 -6.17
CA ILE A 534 23.73 9.57 -5.68
C ILE A 534 24.15 11.01 -6.01
N GLU A 535 24.69 11.77 -5.04
CA GLU A 535 25.04 13.19 -5.20
C GLU A 535 26.00 13.47 -6.37
N LEU A 536 26.90 12.54 -6.68
CA LEU A 536 27.84 12.58 -7.81
C LEU A 536 27.97 11.18 -8.42
N PRO A 537 27.08 10.79 -9.35
CA PRO A 537 27.10 9.46 -9.90
C PRO A 537 28.22 9.33 -10.93
N VAL A 538 29.12 8.36 -10.73
CA VAL A 538 30.10 7.97 -11.76
C VAL A 538 29.33 7.25 -12.86
N PRO A 539 29.34 7.72 -14.11
CA PRO A 539 28.63 7.05 -15.19
C PRO A 539 29.39 5.76 -15.54
N LEU A 540 28.78 4.60 -15.31
CA LEU A 540 29.41 3.30 -15.51
C LEU A 540 29.03 2.71 -16.88
N SER A 541 29.97 2.05 -17.54
CA SER A 541 29.71 1.23 -18.72
C SER A 541 29.19 -0.17 -18.35
N GLU A 542 28.67 -0.90 -19.34
CA GLU A 542 28.26 -2.29 -19.14
C GLU A 542 29.45 -3.14 -18.65
N GLN A 543 30.63 -2.96 -19.26
CA GLN A 543 31.86 -3.62 -18.83
C GLN A 543 32.19 -3.31 -17.35
N ALA A 544 32.16 -2.03 -16.96
CA ALA A 544 32.48 -1.63 -15.59
C ALA A 544 31.48 -2.23 -14.57
N VAL A 545 30.19 -2.27 -14.90
CA VAL A 545 29.17 -2.89 -14.03
C VAL A 545 29.38 -4.39 -13.88
N LEU A 546 29.73 -5.11 -14.96
CA LEU A 546 30.05 -6.53 -14.88
C LEU A 546 31.30 -6.74 -14.01
N THR A 547 32.35 -5.95 -14.17
CA THR A 547 33.54 -6.01 -13.30
C THR A 547 33.17 -5.77 -11.83
N LEU A 548 32.40 -4.72 -11.51
CA LEU A 548 31.93 -4.48 -10.14
C LEU A 548 31.07 -5.62 -9.59
N THR A 549 30.25 -6.25 -10.44
CA THR A 549 29.44 -7.40 -10.06
C THR A 549 30.33 -8.58 -9.66
N LEU A 550 31.41 -8.85 -10.41
CA LEU A 550 32.37 -9.89 -10.04
C LEU A 550 33.02 -9.58 -8.68
N LEU A 551 33.46 -8.34 -8.48
CA LEU A 551 34.05 -7.91 -7.22
C LEU A 551 33.10 -8.15 -6.04
N ASP A 552 31.82 -7.77 -6.18
CA ASP A 552 30.79 -8.00 -5.14
C ASP A 552 30.62 -9.47 -4.75
N THR A 553 30.90 -10.38 -5.68
CA THR A 553 30.72 -11.82 -5.48
C THR A 553 31.90 -12.49 -4.79
N LEU A 554 33.09 -11.85 -4.73
CA LEU A 554 34.29 -12.40 -4.09
C LEU A 554 34.06 -12.76 -2.62
N THR A 555 33.15 -12.04 -1.94
CA THR A 555 32.78 -12.32 -0.55
C THR A 555 31.95 -13.59 -0.37
N GLN A 556 31.34 -14.12 -1.45
CA GLN A 556 30.38 -15.21 -1.40
C GLN A 556 30.95 -16.55 -1.89
N ILE A 557 32.05 -16.55 -2.64
CA ILE A 557 32.60 -17.75 -3.30
C ILE A 557 33.39 -18.67 -2.35
N PRO A 558 33.54 -19.96 -2.69
CA PRO A 558 34.45 -20.88 -2.01
C PRO A 558 35.91 -20.38 -1.96
N LEU A 559 36.66 -20.75 -0.92
CA LEU A 559 38.05 -20.32 -0.74
C LEU A 559 38.97 -20.70 -1.90
N GLU A 560 38.76 -21.90 -2.48
CA GLU A 560 39.54 -22.38 -3.63
C GLU A 560 39.34 -21.48 -4.86
N LEU A 561 38.08 -21.11 -5.13
CA LEU A 561 37.76 -20.17 -6.21
C LEU A 561 38.22 -18.75 -5.89
N LEU A 562 38.19 -18.33 -4.63
CA LEU A 562 38.67 -17.00 -4.24
C LEU A 562 40.14 -16.80 -4.58
N ASP A 563 40.99 -17.78 -4.29
CA ASP A 563 42.43 -17.72 -4.61
C ASP A 563 42.67 -17.62 -6.13
N GLU A 564 41.90 -18.38 -6.91
CA GLU A 564 41.96 -18.36 -8.38
C GLU A 564 41.46 -17.03 -8.98
N TRP A 565 40.36 -16.50 -8.45
CA TRP A 565 39.66 -15.36 -9.04
C TRP A 565 40.17 -14.00 -8.58
N LEU A 566 40.97 -13.90 -7.51
CA LEU A 566 41.60 -12.65 -7.08
C LEU A 566 42.50 -12.03 -8.17
N PRO A 567 43.43 -12.78 -8.80
CA PRO A 567 44.18 -12.33 -9.98
C PRO A 567 43.29 -11.92 -11.16
N ILE A 568 42.29 -12.74 -11.52
CA ILE A 568 41.41 -12.50 -12.67
C ILE A 568 40.59 -11.23 -12.45
N ALA A 569 40.08 -11.02 -11.24
CA ALA A 569 39.38 -9.81 -10.85
C ALA A 569 40.27 -8.56 -11.00
N ALA A 570 41.57 -8.66 -10.67
CA ALA A 570 42.51 -7.58 -10.87
C ALA A 570 42.72 -7.26 -12.35
N ASP A 571 42.88 -8.29 -13.20
CA ASP A 571 42.98 -8.11 -14.65
C ASP A 571 41.72 -7.47 -15.23
N MET A 572 40.53 -7.94 -14.82
CA MET A 572 39.25 -7.36 -15.24
C MET A 572 39.07 -5.89 -14.85
N VAL A 573 39.65 -5.45 -13.72
CA VAL A 573 39.67 -4.03 -13.36
C VAL A 573 40.52 -3.23 -14.35
N HIS A 574 41.66 -3.76 -14.78
CA HIS A 574 42.52 -3.07 -15.75
C HIS A 574 41.99 -3.10 -17.19
N ASP A 575 41.17 -4.09 -17.53
CA ASP A 575 40.48 -4.18 -18.82
C ASP A 575 39.41 -3.09 -19.02
N VAL A 576 38.97 -2.43 -17.93
CA VAL A 576 38.04 -1.29 -18.00
C VAL A 576 38.72 -0.11 -18.70
N GLN A 577 38.26 0.22 -19.91
CA GLN A 577 38.94 1.19 -20.79
C GLN A 577 38.95 2.63 -20.22
N ASP A 578 37.84 3.08 -19.64
CA ASP A 578 37.72 4.42 -19.07
C ASP A 578 38.46 4.54 -17.74
N GLN A 579 39.25 5.61 -17.58
CA GLN A 579 40.13 5.78 -16.42
C GLN A 579 39.36 6.09 -15.13
N ASP A 580 38.30 6.89 -15.20
CA ASP A 580 37.51 7.25 -14.01
C ASP A 580 36.69 6.04 -13.53
N MET A 581 36.10 5.28 -14.46
CA MET A 581 35.43 4.01 -14.13
C MET A 581 36.40 2.99 -13.54
N ARG A 582 37.63 2.92 -14.07
CA ARG A 582 38.66 2.02 -13.57
C ARG A 582 39.08 2.37 -12.15
N GLU A 583 39.32 3.64 -11.84
CA GLU A 583 39.64 4.08 -10.48
C GLU A 583 38.49 3.76 -9.52
N HIS A 584 37.23 3.97 -9.95
CA HIS A 584 36.06 3.56 -9.17
C HIS A 584 36.06 2.04 -8.88
N CYS A 585 36.37 1.19 -9.87
CA CYS A 585 36.49 -0.25 -9.67
C CYS A 585 37.65 -0.62 -8.72
N LYS A 586 38.80 0.07 -8.77
CA LYS A 586 39.92 -0.13 -7.84
C LYS A 586 39.54 0.22 -6.41
N GLU A 587 38.88 1.36 -6.21
CA GLU A 587 38.37 1.79 -4.92
C GLU A 587 37.37 0.78 -4.35
N HIS A 588 36.43 0.32 -5.18
CA HIS A 588 35.45 -0.68 -4.79
C HIS A 588 36.09 -2.03 -4.44
N PHE A 589 37.09 -2.48 -5.22
CA PHE A 589 37.85 -3.69 -4.91
C PHE A 589 38.52 -3.56 -3.53
N TRP A 590 39.20 -2.43 -3.28
CA TRP A 590 39.80 -2.17 -1.97
C TRP A 590 38.77 -2.18 -0.83
N GLN A 591 37.60 -1.57 -1.03
CA GLN A 591 36.52 -1.56 -0.06
C GLN A 591 36.02 -2.97 0.26
N ILE A 592 35.90 -3.86 -0.72
CA ILE A 592 35.51 -5.26 -0.46
C ILE A 592 36.53 -6.00 0.40
N LEU A 593 37.83 -5.76 0.16
CA LEU A 593 38.90 -6.43 0.91
C LEU A 593 39.03 -5.92 2.35
N VAL A 594 38.72 -4.65 2.61
CA VAL A 594 38.94 -3.98 3.91
C VAL A 594 37.66 -3.70 4.69
N GLY A 595 36.50 -3.68 4.04
CA GLY A 595 35.21 -3.24 4.58
C GLY A 595 34.59 -4.13 5.65
N GLY A 596 35.27 -5.21 6.06
CA GLY A 596 34.82 -6.09 7.14
C GLY A 596 33.72 -7.09 6.75
N GLU A 597 33.38 -7.20 5.46
CA GLU A 597 32.41 -8.19 4.96
C GLU A 597 32.97 -9.62 4.86
N LEU A 598 34.31 -9.77 4.92
CA LEU A 598 34.99 -11.06 4.83
C LEU A 598 35.08 -11.76 6.19
N ASP A 599 34.77 -13.04 6.24
CA ASP A 599 35.05 -13.89 7.40
C ASP A 599 36.58 -14.07 7.62
N PRO A 600 37.01 -14.59 8.78
CA PRO A 600 38.43 -14.70 9.12
C PRO A 600 39.28 -15.56 8.17
N GLU A 601 38.71 -16.54 7.46
CA GLU A 601 39.45 -17.36 6.50
C GLU A 601 39.65 -16.63 5.19
N ARG A 602 38.57 -16.07 4.62
CA ARG A 602 38.66 -15.25 3.41
C ARG A 602 39.53 -14.02 3.62
N SER A 603 39.40 -13.34 4.77
CA SER A 603 40.21 -12.18 5.13
C SER A 603 41.71 -12.51 5.17
N ARG A 604 42.09 -13.67 5.74
CA ARG A 604 43.49 -14.12 5.75
C ARG A 604 44.04 -14.36 4.34
N LEU A 605 43.27 -15.03 3.49
CA LEU A 605 43.65 -15.30 2.10
C LEU A 605 43.81 -13.99 1.30
N CYS A 606 42.79 -13.13 1.32
CA CYS A 606 42.81 -11.82 0.68
C CYS A 606 43.96 -10.94 1.18
N HIS A 607 44.22 -10.92 2.49
CA HIS A 607 45.33 -10.16 3.08
C HIS A 607 46.68 -10.70 2.61
N ALA A 608 46.87 -12.02 2.61
CA ALA A 608 48.12 -12.64 2.14
C ALA A 608 48.37 -12.31 0.65
N TRP A 609 47.34 -12.43 -0.18
CA TRP A 609 47.41 -12.08 -1.60
C TRP A 609 47.74 -10.59 -1.81
N TRP A 610 47.02 -9.70 -1.12
CA TRP A 610 47.20 -8.25 -1.24
C TRP A 610 48.58 -7.78 -0.77
N SER A 611 49.06 -8.28 0.37
CA SER A 611 50.28 -7.80 1.03
C SER A 611 51.55 -8.50 0.56
N THR A 612 51.52 -9.82 0.37
CA THR A 612 52.73 -10.64 0.13
C THR A 612 52.80 -11.23 -1.26
N ALA A 613 51.68 -11.53 -1.92
CA ALA A 613 51.66 -12.10 -3.27
C ALA A 613 51.64 -11.06 -4.40
N GLY A 614 51.85 -9.78 -4.09
CA GLY A 614 51.88 -8.70 -5.08
C GLY A 614 50.50 -8.21 -5.55
N GLY A 615 49.40 -8.69 -4.96
CA GLY A 615 48.03 -8.29 -5.34
C GLY A 615 47.79 -6.78 -5.29
N ARG A 616 48.36 -6.09 -4.29
CA ARG A 616 48.30 -4.61 -4.23
C ARG A 616 48.88 -3.94 -5.47
N ALA A 617 50.06 -4.38 -5.92
CA ALA A 617 50.71 -3.80 -7.08
C ALA A 617 49.91 -4.12 -8.36
N TRP A 618 49.36 -5.32 -8.43
CA TRP A 618 48.53 -5.76 -9.55
C TRP A 618 47.26 -4.91 -9.67
N VAL A 619 46.50 -4.69 -8.60
CA VAL A 619 45.26 -3.88 -8.66
C VAL A 619 45.56 -2.41 -8.96
N LEU A 620 46.63 -1.84 -8.39
CA LEU A 620 46.93 -0.42 -8.57
C LEU A 620 47.54 -0.11 -9.95
N TYR A 621 48.45 -0.97 -10.44
CA TYR A 621 49.34 -0.66 -11.58
C TYR A 621 49.25 -1.65 -12.74
N GLY A 622 48.50 -2.74 -12.59
CA GLY A 622 48.39 -3.80 -13.60
C GLY A 622 49.42 -4.88 -13.40
N ARG A 623 49.30 -5.96 -14.19
CA ARG A 623 50.29 -7.03 -14.21
C ARG A 623 51.62 -6.46 -14.70
N ARG A 624 52.66 -6.53 -13.86
CA ARG A 624 54.04 -6.36 -14.37
C ARG A 624 54.30 -7.54 -15.29
N GLU A 625 54.31 -7.30 -16.59
CA GLU A 625 54.91 -8.25 -17.52
C GLU A 625 56.36 -8.47 -17.07
N GLU A 626 56.72 -9.70 -16.72
CA GLU A 626 58.11 -10.13 -16.66
C GLU A 626 58.72 -10.23 -18.07
N GLU A 627 58.40 -9.27 -18.96
CA GLU A 627 59.12 -9.10 -20.21
C GLU A 627 60.41 -8.32 -19.91
N GLY A 628 61.48 -9.08 -19.65
CA GLY A 628 62.83 -8.52 -19.64
C GLY A 628 63.79 -8.99 -18.56
N ARG A 629 63.74 -10.26 -18.10
CA ARG A 629 64.97 -10.88 -17.57
C ARG A 629 65.93 -11.15 -18.73
N GLY A 630 66.63 -10.11 -19.16
CA GLY A 630 67.63 -10.22 -20.22
C GLY A 630 67.88 -8.90 -20.95
N LYS A 631 68.24 -7.85 -20.23
CA LYS A 631 69.24 -6.87 -20.67
C LYS A 631 69.73 -6.11 -19.46
N GLU A 632 70.97 -6.42 -19.09
CA GLU A 632 71.83 -5.57 -18.29
C GLU A 632 71.82 -4.16 -18.92
N ASP A 633 71.40 -3.16 -18.16
CA ASP A 633 71.96 -1.82 -18.26
C ASP A 633 72.06 -1.26 -16.83
N ASP A 634 73.31 -1.10 -16.46
CA ASP A 634 73.88 -0.47 -15.29
C ASP A 634 73.54 1.03 -15.29
N ASP A 635 72.68 1.49 -14.37
CA ASP A 635 72.90 2.79 -13.71
C ASP A 635 72.05 2.93 -12.42
N GLY A 636 72.63 3.61 -11.43
CA GLY A 636 72.35 3.43 -10.02
C GLY A 636 71.01 3.94 -9.46
N GLY A 637 70.55 3.21 -8.44
CA GLY A 637 69.42 3.59 -7.58
C GLY A 637 69.12 2.48 -6.58
N GLU A 638 69.81 2.47 -5.44
CA GLU A 638 69.60 1.51 -4.34
C GLU A 638 68.12 1.43 -3.90
N PRO A 639 67.51 0.23 -3.84
CA PRO A 639 66.28 0.05 -3.07
C PRO A 639 66.62 -0.12 -1.59
N MET A 640 66.21 0.86 -0.76
CA MET A 640 66.27 0.80 0.70
C MET A 640 65.48 -0.41 1.23
N MET A 641 66.20 -1.41 1.73
CA MET A 641 65.66 -2.53 2.51
C MET A 641 65.48 -2.09 3.96
N SER A 642 64.24 -1.89 4.40
CA SER A 642 63.91 -1.70 5.82
C SER A 642 63.41 -3.01 6.42
N GLY A 643 64.20 -3.62 7.30
CA GLY A 643 63.73 -4.75 8.12
C GLY A 643 64.79 -5.74 8.61
N ALA A 644 66.01 -5.30 8.94
CA ALA A 644 66.96 -6.14 9.69
C ALA A 644 66.84 -5.81 11.19
N LEU A 645 66.36 -6.78 11.98
CA LEU A 645 66.44 -6.75 13.44
C LEU A 645 67.91 -6.97 13.88
N PRO A 646 68.41 -6.27 14.92
CA PRO A 646 69.81 -6.36 15.30
C PRO A 646 70.12 -7.65 16.08
N ASP A 647 71.27 -8.25 15.75
CA ASP A 647 71.93 -9.33 16.46
C ASP A 647 72.16 -9.01 17.94
N ARG A 648 71.82 -9.95 18.81
CA ARG A 648 72.25 -10.00 20.22
C ARG A 648 73.13 -11.23 20.41
N ASN A 649 74.43 -11.00 20.54
CA ASN A 649 75.40 -12.01 20.96
C ASN A 649 75.92 -11.70 22.38
N GLY A 650 75.90 -12.72 23.24
CA GLY A 650 76.66 -12.85 24.50
C GLY A 650 76.14 -12.11 25.74
N GLU A 651 76.13 -12.62 26.98
CA GLU A 651 76.76 -13.81 27.57
C GLU A 651 76.15 -14.10 28.98
N SER A 652 76.13 -15.39 29.35
CA SER A 652 76.54 -16.01 30.64
C SER A 652 75.98 -15.52 32.00
N LYS A 653 75.29 -16.40 32.75
CA LYS A 653 75.89 -17.25 33.84
C LYS A 653 74.82 -18.03 34.67
N LEU A 654 75.20 -19.29 34.96
CA LEU A 654 74.63 -20.32 35.86
C LEU A 654 73.53 -21.21 35.30
#